data_AF-A0A4S8MWS3-F1
#
_entry.id   AF-A0A4S8MWS3-F1
#
_cell.length_a   1.000
_cell.length_b   1.000
_cell.length_c   1.000
_cell.angle_alpha   90.00
_cell.angle_beta   90.00
_cell.angle_gamma   90.00
#
_symmetry.space_group_name_H-M   'P 1'
#
loop_
_entity.id
_entity.type
_entity.pdbx_description
1 polymer ?
#
loop_
_entity_poly.entity_id
_entity_poly.type
_entity_poly.pdbx_seq_one_letter_code
_entity_poly.pdbx_strand_id
1 'polypeptide(L)'
;MPFPRFRPTKNFPQEEHARHDEVATRNRVHFTYNSHQKYRSNIQLCLKEQPALVVEVGCEIHLITVSNLIKANSQQARTSLERAEQLSKRIRDLSLVMVQGLSGKPLEEISEVLKRDIEEFRDSLVHIDKMLQRVFMQPRLLTFLSKNETEETMNEHVTLYCNELNQVLNVPQLSHQIHSSTVLRKIENDIEKHYEKLNAIWKNTEDIKTMLLQFVPEFRQDSNSMPRKPWFPPRSSVFYGRDELVERLATRLTSVSAQGDHRVLMALLGAGGMGKTSAALAVMEHPFVVKQFGDFNRFWIPCVKAESVALLLDTLYDSLCINRKTGNTLNDILAELEPPSGQLELQPFRALLLDNFDTPWNLGAQEQSEVEVILRSLMRIPNVSILITMRANQPPTEEWERVRIPSLDPQASAKIYKDLCPNVRETEEQALFQLVHAIGYLPLAITLIAKYAQTNGATPTELLEDWDREGTAILTLTDDGAHNMIDRSIKLSIDSPPMRRSSDSLKFLMFLSMFPAGITTSVLPDWNPNAINLRKALSVLSSAALIEQRDEVVLVIPVIRSYVLHPIHTPPQFLKDARQHVLRVCCTFLSQHNSRPGDDCFPEDRLLISGQEVNLQSILLDATSQLETDVGPETFEALLILSRHQQWTRPRFEFVQHTLAVAERTGQESYVAQSLACYGEMCLALDQYNKAIEKLSLAHDKFILLGDRSAAAHCTLQVFDCMTHKDPSFKRATPFLSRAQSEYGPEDDFGQAQCVFYLGVIYWQQNGNEDLFKAHNCLNQARMKFMELGKRFESAHCLQQLSKTYQTSIHQPRPNPNPMSNADPLSKALQLANNALELYDQFKCEEYVGRCLLTLSEILLSQKSYDDALGRAHQALKTYKSLGNPLGVAQALRSCCDILFGMGDYDAAGDAGTKALTSLNLIDDGFSREMETKECDYLLERIRNALIFEDAESKTAVEVEHGSI
;
A
#
# COMPACT_ATOMS: atom_id res chain seq x y z
N MET A 1 29.73 -2.54 42.82
CA MET A 1 29.87 -3.77 43.63
C MET A 1 28.51 -4.48 43.69
N PRO A 2 28.40 -5.83 43.73
CA PRO A 2 28.82 -6.78 42.68
C PRO A 2 27.80 -7.93 42.40
N PHE A 3 28.09 -8.67 41.32
CA PHE A 3 27.66 -10.01 40.79
C PHE A 3 27.14 -11.11 41.77
N PRO A 4 26.38 -12.16 41.31
CA PRO A 4 26.87 -13.17 40.34
C PRO A 4 25.92 -13.84 39.31
N ARG A 5 26.56 -14.47 38.31
CA ARG A 5 26.07 -15.46 37.32
C ARG A 5 25.88 -16.85 37.97
N PHE A 6 24.96 -17.67 37.45
CA PHE A 6 25.15 -19.12 37.15
C PHE A 6 24.02 -19.68 36.24
N ARG A 7 24.38 -20.52 35.25
CA ARG A 7 23.53 -21.49 34.49
C ARG A 7 23.52 -22.86 35.24
N PRO A 8 23.02 -23.98 34.68
CA PRO A 8 21.65 -24.38 34.30
C PRO A 8 21.24 -25.76 34.92
N THR A 9 19.96 -26.12 34.99
CA THR A 9 19.53 -27.54 35.15
C THR A 9 18.22 -27.87 34.44
N LYS A 10 18.18 -29.12 33.99
CA LYS A 10 17.28 -29.83 33.06
C LYS A 10 16.04 -30.47 33.74
N ASN A 11 15.10 -30.87 32.86
CA ASN A 11 14.14 -31.99 32.92
C ASN A 11 12.74 -31.76 33.53
N PHE A 12 11.70 -31.93 32.69
CA PHE A 12 10.52 -32.83 32.85
C PHE A 12 9.59 -32.68 31.59
N PRO A 13 8.72 -33.66 31.24
CA PRO A 13 9.01 -34.79 30.35
C PRO A 13 8.29 -34.77 28.98
N GLN A 14 8.89 -35.46 28.00
CA GLN A 14 8.35 -35.76 26.64
C GLN A 14 7.65 -37.13 26.56
N GLU A 15 6.78 -37.49 27.52
CA GLU A 15 6.20 -38.86 27.55
C GLU A 15 4.76 -39.00 27.02
N GLU A 16 4.06 -37.93 26.63
CA GLU A 16 2.69 -38.05 26.10
C GLU A 16 2.58 -38.11 24.57
N HIS A 17 3.60 -37.71 23.82
CA HIS A 17 3.58 -37.82 22.34
C HIS A 17 4.02 -39.20 21.80
N ALA A 18 4.68 -40.03 22.60
CA ALA A 18 5.17 -41.33 22.13
C ALA A 18 4.10 -42.45 22.16
N ARG A 19 3.07 -42.33 23.01
CA ARG A 19 2.04 -43.38 23.15
C ARG A 19 0.99 -43.36 22.04
N HIS A 20 0.67 -42.19 21.48
CA HIS A 20 -0.29 -42.09 20.36
C HIS A 20 0.29 -42.61 19.04
N ASP A 21 1.58 -42.37 18.76
CA ASP A 21 2.24 -42.90 17.56
C ASP A 21 2.41 -44.43 17.62
N GLU A 22 2.68 -45.01 18.79
CA GLU A 22 2.88 -46.46 18.92
C GLU A 22 1.56 -47.25 18.71
N VAL A 23 0.42 -46.72 19.19
CA VAL A 23 -0.91 -47.34 19.03
C VAL A 23 -1.44 -47.17 17.59
N ALA A 24 -1.22 -46.01 16.96
CA ALA A 24 -1.59 -45.76 15.57
C ALA A 24 -0.81 -46.65 14.59
N THR A 25 0.48 -46.91 14.89
CA THR A 25 1.33 -47.79 14.08
C THR A 25 0.93 -49.26 14.25
N ARG A 26 0.57 -49.69 15.47
CA ARG A 26 0.11 -51.06 15.77
C ARG A 26 -1.23 -51.39 15.10
N ASN A 27 -2.15 -50.43 15.06
CA ASN A 27 -3.44 -50.57 14.38
C ASN A 27 -3.31 -50.58 12.85
N ARG A 28 -2.39 -49.80 12.28
CA ARG A 28 -2.09 -49.84 10.82
C ARG A 28 -1.49 -51.17 10.36
N VAL A 29 -0.61 -51.77 11.15
CA VAL A 29 0.02 -53.07 10.84
C VAL A 29 -1.00 -54.23 10.95
N HIS A 30 -1.90 -54.19 11.93
CA HIS A 30 -2.91 -55.23 12.10
C HIS A 30 -4.01 -55.17 11.02
N PHE A 31 -4.35 -53.97 10.55
CA PHE A 31 -5.36 -53.75 9.50
C PHE A 31 -4.86 -54.13 8.10
N THR A 32 -3.58 -53.89 7.80
CA THR A 32 -2.95 -54.32 6.53
C THR A 32 -2.76 -55.84 6.47
N TYR A 33 -2.41 -56.50 7.59
CA TYR A 33 -2.24 -57.97 7.61
C TYR A 33 -3.53 -58.75 7.31
N ASN A 34 -4.67 -58.33 7.88
CA ASN A 34 -5.97 -59.00 7.68
C ASN A 34 -6.59 -58.73 6.30
N SER A 35 -6.34 -57.56 5.71
CA SER A 35 -6.77 -57.26 4.34
C SER A 35 -5.95 -58.04 3.31
N HIS A 36 -4.66 -58.30 3.57
CA HIS A 36 -3.82 -59.16 2.73
C HIS A 36 -4.18 -60.65 2.81
N GLN A 37 -4.55 -61.19 3.98
CA GLN A 37 -5.08 -62.56 4.11
C GLN A 37 -6.35 -62.78 3.28
N LYS A 38 -7.27 -61.81 3.29
CA LYS A 38 -8.49 -61.84 2.45
C LYS A 38 -8.17 -61.76 0.95
N TYR A 39 -7.22 -60.93 0.55
CA TYR A 39 -6.77 -60.81 -0.84
C TYR A 39 -6.10 -62.11 -1.34
N ARG A 40 -5.26 -62.73 -0.50
CA ARG A 40 -4.60 -64.03 -0.75
C ARG A 40 -5.61 -65.18 -0.92
N SER A 41 -6.66 -65.18 -0.09
CA SER A 41 -7.74 -66.18 -0.15
C SER A 41 -8.55 -66.08 -1.44
N ASN A 42 -8.87 -64.85 -1.86
CA ASN A 42 -9.64 -64.59 -3.08
C ASN A 42 -8.84 -64.92 -4.35
N ILE A 43 -7.53 -64.68 -4.34
CA ILE A 43 -6.64 -65.06 -5.44
C ILE A 43 -6.44 -66.58 -5.50
N GLN A 44 -6.29 -67.28 -4.37
CA GLN A 44 -6.22 -68.75 -4.34
C GLN A 44 -7.49 -69.43 -4.90
N LEU A 45 -8.65 -68.77 -4.81
CA LEU A 45 -9.90 -69.21 -5.43
C LEU A 45 -9.92 -69.00 -6.95
N CYS A 46 -9.30 -67.93 -7.47
CA CYS A 46 -9.11 -67.71 -8.91
C CYS A 46 -8.02 -68.60 -9.55
N LEU A 47 -7.08 -69.11 -8.76
CA LEU A 47 -5.89 -69.84 -9.22
C LEU A 47 -6.09 -71.35 -9.51
N LYS A 48 -7.32 -71.89 -9.44
CA LYS A 48 -7.58 -73.31 -9.73
C LYS A 48 -7.72 -73.64 -11.23
N GLU A 49 -7.77 -72.65 -12.12
CA GLU A 49 -8.13 -72.88 -13.53
C GLU A 49 -7.02 -72.67 -14.57
N GLN A 50 -5.84 -72.12 -14.22
CA GLN A 50 -4.73 -71.93 -15.18
C GLN A 50 -3.33 -72.03 -14.54
N PRO A 51 -2.52 -73.07 -14.81
CA PRO A 51 -1.22 -73.28 -14.14
C PRO A 51 -0.12 -72.27 -14.52
N ALA A 52 -0.22 -71.57 -15.66
CA ALA A 52 0.75 -70.53 -16.05
C ALA A 52 0.65 -69.27 -15.15
N LEU A 53 -0.57 -68.86 -14.80
CA LEU A 53 -0.84 -67.73 -13.90
C LEU A 53 -0.47 -68.04 -12.44
N VAL A 54 -0.41 -69.32 -12.05
CA VAL A 54 -0.06 -69.75 -10.68
C VAL A 54 1.36 -69.37 -10.30
N VAL A 55 2.28 -69.40 -11.26
CA VAL A 55 3.69 -69.05 -11.03
C VAL A 55 3.88 -67.53 -11.02
N GLU A 56 3.17 -66.82 -11.91
CA GLU A 56 3.22 -65.36 -12.08
C GLU A 56 2.68 -64.62 -10.84
N VAL A 57 1.49 -65.01 -10.36
CA VAL A 57 0.84 -64.39 -9.20
C VAL A 57 1.46 -64.85 -7.87
N GLY A 58 2.00 -66.07 -7.82
CA GLY A 58 2.69 -66.59 -6.64
C GLY A 58 3.98 -65.83 -6.32
N CYS A 59 4.77 -65.47 -7.33
CA CYS A 59 5.98 -64.67 -7.14
C CYS A 59 5.65 -63.23 -6.73
N GLU A 60 4.66 -62.62 -7.37
CA GLU A 60 4.26 -61.23 -7.10
C GLU A 60 3.75 -61.04 -5.66
N ILE A 61 2.97 -62.00 -5.13
CA ILE A 61 2.48 -61.97 -3.75
C ILE A 61 3.63 -62.05 -2.74
N HIS A 62 4.59 -62.96 -2.94
CA HIS A 62 5.73 -63.09 -2.02
C HIS A 62 6.64 -61.86 -2.07
N LEU A 63 6.80 -61.23 -3.23
CA LEU A 63 7.59 -60.01 -3.40
C LEU A 63 6.99 -58.79 -2.71
N ILE A 64 5.67 -58.59 -2.84
CA ILE A 64 4.96 -57.51 -2.16
C ILE A 64 5.01 -57.73 -0.64
N THR A 65 4.83 -58.97 -0.19
CA THR A 65 4.85 -59.32 1.23
C THR A 65 6.22 -59.02 1.85
N VAL A 66 7.31 -59.41 1.17
CA VAL A 66 8.68 -59.18 1.65
C VAL A 66 9.06 -57.70 1.59
N SER A 67 8.70 -56.97 0.53
CA SER A 67 8.96 -55.52 0.42
C SER A 67 8.28 -54.72 1.53
N ASN A 68 7.03 -55.06 1.86
CA ASN A 68 6.27 -54.39 2.90
C ASN A 68 6.80 -54.71 4.31
N LEU A 69 7.24 -55.95 4.57
CA LEU A 69 7.87 -56.37 5.83
C LEU A 69 9.17 -55.59 6.11
N ILE A 70 9.96 -55.31 5.05
CA ILE A 70 11.19 -54.54 5.18
C ILE A 70 10.89 -53.05 5.40
N LYS A 71 9.96 -52.45 4.63
CA LYS A 71 9.58 -51.04 4.79
C LYS A 71 9.00 -50.71 6.17
N ALA A 72 8.21 -51.62 6.74
CA ALA A 72 7.58 -51.40 8.03
C ALA A 72 8.58 -51.31 9.21
N ASN A 73 9.78 -51.88 9.08
CA ASN A 73 10.75 -51.95 10.19
C ASN A 73 12.12 -51.28 9.91
N SER A 74 12.34 -50.72 8.72
CA SER A 74 13.61 -50.06 8.32
C SER A 74 13.61 -48.54 8.49
N GLN A 75 12.54 -47.94 9.04
CA GLN A 75 12.45 -46.49 9.30
C GLN A 75 13.52 -45.93 10.25
N GLN A 76 14.31 -46.76 10.93
CA GLN A 76 15.35 -46.32 11.88
C GLN A 76 16.79 -46.42 11.34
N ALA A 77 17.08 -47.17 10.26
CA ALA A 77 18.44 -47.34 9.74
C ALA A 77 18.52 -47.00 8.24
N ARG A 78 19.01 -45.79 7.92
CA ARG A 78 19.01 -45.17 6.58
C ARG A 78 19.78 -45.98 5.52
N THR A 79 20.90 -46.61 5.88
CA THR A 79 21.74 -47.40 4.97
C THR A 79 21.11 -48.75 4.60
N SER A 80 20.35 -49.35 5.51
CA SER A 80 19.66 -50.62 5.30
C SER A 80 18.37 -50.45 4.52
N LEU A 81 17.71 -49.28 4.67
CA LEU A 81 16.58 -48.84 3.84
C LEU A 81 16.99 -48.66 2.36
N GLU A 82 18.09 -47.96 2.08
CA GLU A 82 18.55 -47.73 0.69
C GLU A 82 18.92 -49.04 -0.02
N ARG A 83 19.59 -49.98 0.67
CA ARG A 83 19.92 -51.30 0.10
C ARG A 83 18.68 -52.15 -0.15
N ALA A 84 17.72 -52.12 0.77
CA ALA A 84 16.45 -52.82 0.60
C ALA A 84 15.61 -52.25 -0.54
N GLU A 85 15.60 -50.93 -0.72
CA GLU A 85 14.90 -50.26 -1.81
C GLU A 85 15.56 -50.55 -3.17
N GLN A 86 16.90 -50.55 -3.24
CA GLN A 86 17.62 -50.96 -4.44
C GLN A 86 17.35 -52.42 -4.81
N LEU A 87 17.29 -53.31 -3.82
CA LEU A 87 16.99 -54.71 -4.05
C LEU A 87 15.52 -54.91 -4.48
N SER A 88 14.57 -54.21 -3.84
CA SER A 88 13.16 -54.21 -4.23
C SER A 88 12.96 -53.69 -5.65
N LYS A 89 13.76 -52.69 -6.06
CA LYS A 89 13.77 -52.19 -7.44
C LYS A 89 14.29 -53.24 -8.42
N ARG A 90 15.44 -53.87 -8.14
CA ARG A 90 16.00 -54.91 -9.03
C ARG A 90 15.07 -56.11 -9.20
N ILE A 91 14.44 -56.56 -8.11
CA ILE A 91 13.51 -57.70 -8.20
C ILE A 91 12.24 -57.32 -8.98
N ARG A 92 11.76 -56.08 -8.83
CA ARG A 92 10.64 -55.56 -9.62
C ARG A 92 10.98 -55.51 -11.11
N ASP A 93 12.15 -55.02 -11.45
CA ASP A 93 12.62 -54.93 -12.84
C ASP A 93 12.74 -56.34 -13.47
N LEU A 94 13.26 -57.31 -12.71
CA LEU A 94 13.33 -58.72 -13.12
C LEU A 94 11.94 -59.36 -13.30
N SER A 95 11.01 -59.09 -12.38
CA SER A 95 9.62 -59.58 -12.49
C SER A 95 8.92 -58.99 -13.73
N LEU A 96 9.16 -57.72 -14.05
CA LEU A 96 8.58 -57.07 -15.23
C LEU A 96 9.10 -57.69 -16.53
N VAL A 97 10.40 -58.02 -16.58
CA VAL A 97 11.05 -58.68 -17.73
C VAL A 97 10.55 -60.11 -17.91
N MET A 98 10.36 -60.86 -16.83
CA MET A 98 9.78 -62.21 -16.88
C MET A 98 8.32 -62.19 -17.36
N VAL A 99 7.49 -61.30 -16.79
CA VAL A 99 6.07 -61.13 -17.17
C VAL A 99 5.94 -60.73 -18.65
N GLN A 100 6.75 -59.79 -19.13
CA GLN A 100 6.69 -59.38 -20.54
C GLN A 100 7.28 -60.43 -21.51
N GLY A 101 8.25 -61.24 -21.08
CA GLY A 101 8.84 -62.32 -21.89
C GLY A 101 7.93 -63.56 -22.04
N LEU A 102 7.02 -63.76 -21.08
CA LEU A 102 6.07 -64.89 -21.00
C LEU A 102 4.65 -64.51 -21.46
N SER A 103 4.31 -63.22 -21.42
CA SER A 103 3.04 -62.68 -21.91
C SER A 103 2.77 -63.07 -23.37
N GLY A 104 1.74 -63.89 -23.58
CA GLY A 104 1.21 -64.22 -24.91
C GLY A 104 1.79 -65.47 -25.60
N LYS A 105 2.64 -66.27 -24.95
CA LYS A 105 3.16 -67.54 -25.51
C LYS A 105 2.41 -68.78 -24.96
N PRO A 106 2.06 -69.77 -25.79
CA PRO A 106 1.48 -71.03 -25.33
C PRO A 106 2.50 -71.86 -24.52
N LEU A 107 2.03 -72.67 -23.56
CA LEU A 107 2.84 -73.37 -22.55
C LEU A 107 3.91 -74.33 -23.13
N GLU A 108 3.74 -74.72 -24.39
CA GLU A 108 4.59 -75.65 -25.14
C GLU A 108 5.84 -74.98 -25.76
N GLU A 109 5.84 -73.65 -25.92
CA GLU A 109 6.96 -72.88 -26.49
C GLU A 109 7.95 -72.35 -25.44
N ILE A 110 7.61 -72.48 -24.17
CA ILE A 110 8.48 -72.09 -23.05
C ILE A 110 9.50 -73.22 -22.84
N SER A 111 10.79 -72.93 -23.01
CA SER A 111 11.84 -73.94 -22.82
C SER A 111 11.77 -74.57 -21.42
N GLU A 112 11.94 -75.88 -21.33
CA GLU A 112 11.92 -76.61 -20.04
C GLU A 112 13.00 -76.13 -19.05
N VAL A 113 14.07 -75.52 -19.57
CA VAL A 113 15.11 -74.87 -18.74
C VAL A 113 14.55 -73.60 -18.08
N LEU A 114 13.85 -72.75 -18.84
CA LEU A 114 13.23 -71.53 -18.30
C LEU A 114 12.12 -71.83 -17.29
N LYS A 115 11.32 -72.89 -17.49
CA LYS A 115 10.32 -73.33 -16.51
C LYS A 115 10.98 -73.73 -15.19
N ARG A 116 12.08 -74.48 -15.26
CA ARG A 116 12.87 -74.90 -14.09
C ARG A 116 13.48 -73.71 -13.36
N ASP A 117 14.04 -72.76 -14.09
CA ASP A 117 14.65 -71.55 -13.51
C ASP A 117 13.60 -70.68 -12.79
N ILE A 118 12.38 -70.59 -13.32
CA ILE A 118 11.28 -69.85 -12.68
C ILE A 118 10.78 -70.58 -11.43
N GLU A 119 10.67 -71.92 -11.46
CA GLU A 119 10.30 -72.71 -10.28
C GLU A 119 11.36 -72.61 -9.17
N GLU A 120 12.65 -72.66 -9.52
CA GLU A 120 13.76 -72.49 -8.59
C GLU A 120 13.80 -71.07 -7.99
N PHE A 121 13.50 -70.05 -8.80
CA PHE A 121 13.35 -68.67 -8.35
C PHE A 121 12.17 -68.52 -7.37
N ARG A 122 11.00 -69.09 -7.69
CA ARG A 122 9.82 -69.08 -6.82
C ARG A 122 10.10 -69.77 -5.48
N ASP A 123 10.70 -70.95 -5.52
CA ASP A 123 10.97 -71.74 -4.31
C ASP A 123 12.00 -71.04 -3.42
N SER A 124 12.97 -70.33 -4.02
CA SER A 124 13.91 -69.45 -3.30
C SER A 124 13.19 -68.28 -2.63
N LEU A 125 12.24 -67.62 -3.29
CA LEU A 125 11.44 -66.54 -2.69
C LEU A 125 10.55 -67.04 -1.53
N VAL A 126 9.99 -68.25 -1.65
CA VAL A 126 9.23 -68.89 -0.57
C VAL A 126 10.12 -69.25 0.62
N HIS A 127 11.34 -69.73 0.36
CA HIS A 127 12.33 -70.01 1.41
C HIS A 127 12.67 -68.74 2.19
N ILE A 128 12.91 -67.66 1.46
CA ILE A 128 13.24 -66.35 1.96
C ILE A 128 12.09 -65.75 2.80
N ASP A 129 10.84 -65.83 2.35
CA ASP A 129 9.65 -65.40 3.12
C ASP A 129 9.53 -66.16 4.45
N LYS A 130 9.76 -67.49 4.44
CA LYS A 130 9.76 -68.30 5.67
C LYS A 130 10.90 -67.96 6.63
N MET A 131 12.08 -67.64 6.11
CA MET A 131 13.20 -67.18 6.94
C MET A 131 12.87 -65.86 7.65
N LEU A 132 12.37 -64.88 6.88
CA LEU A 132 11.97 -63.58 7.44
C LEU A 132 10.86 -63.76 8.49
N GLN A 133 9.83 -64.55 8.22
CA GLN A 133 8.78 -64.82 9.18
C GLN A 133 9.29 -65.47 10.48
N ARG A 134 10.30 -66.36 10.41
CA ARG A 134 10.92 -66.96 11.61
C ARG A 134 11.72 -65.97 12.44
N VAL A 135 12.43 -65.04 11.79
CA VAL A 135 13.18 -63.97 12.47
C VAL A 135 12.21 -63.01 13.17
N PHE A 136 11.07 -62.70 12.55
CA PHE A 136 10.12 -61.70 13.06
C PHE A 136 9.03 -62.24 14.01
N MET A 137 8.85 -63.57 14.12
CA MET A 137 7.85 -64.21 14.98
C MET A 137 8.40 -64.75 16.32
N GLN A 138 9.66 -64.47 16.68
CA GLN A 138 10.15 -64.87 18.01
C GLN A 138 9.42 -64.08 19.12
N PRO A 139 8.84 -64.74 20.14
CA PRO A 139 8.22 -64.05 21.26
C PRO A 139 9.27 -63.26 22.02
N ARG A 140 9.13 -61.92 22.04
CA ARG A 140 9.96 -61.00 22.84
C ARG A 140 9.70 -61.23 24.34
N LEU A 141 10.32 -62.26 24.91
CA LEU A 141 10.31 -62.52 26.34
C LEU A 141 11.67 -62.32 27.03
N LEU A 142 12.59 -61.60 26.38
CA LEU A 142 13.78 -61.03 27.02
C LEU A 142 13.99 -59.57 26.59
N THR A 143 13.31 -58.70 27.32
CA THR A 143 13.81 -57.45 27.93
C THR A 143 15.10 -56.80 27.42
N PHE A 144 14.97 -55.51 27.09
CA PHE A 144 15.61 -54.44 27.87
C PHE A 144 17.14 -54.52 28.03
N LEU A 145 17.91 -54.68 26.94
CA LEU A 145 19.35 -54.40 26.92
C LEU A 145 19.73 -53.79 25.56
N SER A 146 20.41 -52.64 25.64
CA SER A 146 21.01 -51.77 24.61
C SER A 146 20.39 -51.71 23.19
N LYS A 147 19.96 -50.50 22.78
CA LYS A 147 19.49 -50.18 21.41
C LYS A 147 20.49 -50.53 20.28
N ASN A 148 21.76 -50.75 20.61
CA ASN A 148 22.82 -50.90 19.61
C ASN A 148 23.06 -52.38 19.19
N GLU A 149 22.86 -53.37 20.08
CA GLU A 149 23.05 -54.79 19.73
C GLU A 149 21.96 -55.32 18.77
N THR A 150 20.76 -54.73 18.82
CA THR A 150 19.64 -55.08 17.93
C THR A 150 19.79 -54.57 16.50
N GLU A 151 20.53 -53.47 16.27
CA GLU A 151 20.78 -52.95 14.92
C GLU A 151 21.86 -53.74 14.18
N GLU A 152 22.92 -54.14 14.87
CA GLU A 152 24.05 -54.87 14.28
C GLU A 152 23.64 -56.28 13.87
N THR A 153 22.91 -56.99 14.73
CA THR A 153 22.31 -58.29 14.42
C THR A 153 21.26 -58.21 13.31
N MET A 154 20.44 -57.15 13.25
CA MET A 154 19.48 -56.96 12.16
C MET A 154 20.17 -56.63 10.83
N ASN A 155 21.27 -55.86 10.86
CA ASN A 155 22.10 -55.60 9.68
C ASN A 155 22.83 -56.85 9.17
N GLU A 156 23.31 -57.73 10.05
CA GLU A 156 23.88 -59.03 9.66
C GLU A 156 22.84 -59.93 8.97
N HIS A 157 21.62 -60.02 9.50
CA HIS A 157 20.55 -60.82 8.89
C HIS A 157 20.07 -60.24 7.54
N VAL A 158 19.95 -58.91 7.41
CA VAL A 158 19.65 -58.25 6.13
C VAL A 158 20.78 -58.46 5.12
N THR A 159 22.04 -58.48 5.58
CA THR A 159 23.20 -58.74 4.71
C THR A 159 23.26 -60.19 4.24
N LEU A 160 22.99 -61.16 5.14
CA LEU A 160 22.87 -62.58 4.79
C LEU A 160 21.78 -62.80 3.73
N TYR A 161 20.62 -62.17 3.94
CA TYR A 161 19.50 -62.15 3.02
C TYR A 161 19.87 -61.55 1.65
N CYS A 162 20.53 -60.39 1.64
CA CYS A 162 20.99 -59.76 0.39
C CYS A 162 21.98 -60.64 -0.37
N ASN A 163 22.80 -61.41 0.33
CA ASN A 163 23.77 -62.32 -0.28
C ASN A 163 23.10 -63.55 -0.90
N GLU A 164 22.12 -64.17 -0.22
CA GLU A 164 21.35 -65.28 -0.80
C GLU A 164 20.53 -64.84 -2.02
N LEU A 165 19.92 -63.66 -1.97
CA LEU A 165 19.14 -63.13 -3.10
C LEU A 165 20.03 -62.76 -4.29
N ASN A 166 21.24 -62.23 -4.05
CA ASN A 166 22.21 -61.99 -5.12
C ASN A 166 22.76 -63.28 -5.74
N GLN A 167 22.85 -64.39 -4.99
CA GLN A 167 23.18 -65.71 -5.57
C GLN A 167 22.06 -66.20 -6.50
N VAL A 168 20.80 -66.04 -6.09
CA VAL A 168 19.62 -66.40 -6.90
C VAL A 168 19.47 -65.53 -8.16
N LEU A 169 19.92 -64.26 -8.12
CA LEU A 169 19.86 -63.33 -9.26
C LEU A 169 21.00 -63.49 -10.29
N ASN A 170 22.01 -64.32 -10.01
CA ASN A 170 23.14 -64.59 -10.89
C ASN A 170 22.91 -65.83 -11.79
N VAL A 171 21.70 -66.04 -12.28
CA VAL A 171 21.41 -67.07 -13.30
C VAL A 171 21.87 -66.54 -14.68
N PRO A 172 22.86 -67.16 -15.35
CA PRO A 172 23.59 -66.54 -16.47
C PRO A 172 22.76 -66.17 -17.70
N GLN A 173 21.61 -66.82 -17.94
CA GLN A 173 20.82 -66.59 -19.15
C GLN A 173 19.79 -65.46 -19.03
N LEU A 174 19.34 -65.11 -17.81
CA LEU A 174 18.37 -64.01 -17.61
C LEU A 174 19.02 -62.63 -17.78
N SER A 175 20.27 -62.50 -17.33
CA SER A 175 21.09 -61.29 -17.47
C SER A 175 21.29 -60.88 -18.95
N HIS A 176 21.43 -61.86 -19.84
CA HIS A 176 21.74 -61.61 -21.25
C HIS A 176 20.52 -61.08 -22.04
N GLN A 177 19.29 -61.35 -21.62
CA GLN A 177 18.09 -60.81 -22.27
C GLN A 177 17.78 -59.36 -21.83
N ILE A 178 18.06 -59.01 -20.57
CA ILE A 178 17.82 -57.67 -19.99
C ILE A 178 18.65 -56.58 -20.71
N HIS A 179 19.88 -56.88 -21.14
CA HIS A 179 20.75 -55.90 -21.77
C HIS A 179 20.41 -55.57 -23.24
N SER A 180 19.45 -56.27 -23.86
CA SER A 180 19.18 -56.16 -25.30
C SER A 180 17.99 -55.29 -25.71
N SER A 181 17.13 -54.84 -24.77
CA SER A 181 15.92 -54.10 -25.15
C SER A 181 16.16 -52.59 -25.22
N THR A 182 16.24 -52.07 -26.44
CA THR A 182 16.26 -50.65 -26.83
C THR A 182 15.11 -49.80 -26.26
N VAL A 183 14.09 -50.44 -25.68
CA VAL A 183 12.94 -49.80 -25.03
C VAL A 183 13.30 -49.23 -23.64
N LEU A 184 14.21 -49.87 -22.90
CA LEU A 184 14.64 -49.44 -21.56
C LEU A 184 15.30 -48.05 -21.59
N ARG A 185 16.20 -47.85 -22.56
CA ARG A 185 16.92 -46.58 -22.74
C ARG A 185 15.99 -45.41 -23.13
N LYS A 186 14.85 -45.70 -23.77
CA LYS A 186 13.85 -44.69 -24.14
C LYS A 186 13.02 -44.27 -22.92
N ILE A 187 12.69 -45.24 -22.07
CA ILE A 187 11.97 -45.00 -20.81
C ILE A 187 12.88 -44.30 -19.78
N GLU A 188 14.16 -44.63 -19.71
CA GLU A 188 15.13 -43.91 -18.84
C GLU A 188 15.23 -42.43 -19.19
N ASN A 189 15.34 -42.09 -20.49
CA ASN A 189 15.38 -40.70 -20.94
C ASN A 189 14.07 -39.93 -20.64
N ASP A 190 12.92 -40.60 -20.72
CA ASP A 190 11.63 -39.98 -20.41
C ASP A 190 11.45 -39.79 -18.89
N ILE A 191 11.94 -40.73 -18.08
CA ILE A 191 11.93 -40.61 -16.61
C ILE A 191 12.84 -39.47 -16.17
N GLU A 192 14.04 -39.33 -16.75
CA GLU A 192 14.99 -38.28 -16.39
C GLU A 192 14.44 -36.89 -16.71
N LYS A 193 13.79 -36.72 -17.87
CA LYS A 193 13.05 -35.49 -18.22
C LYS A 193 11.88 -35.20 -17.28
N HIS A 194 11.16 -36.22 -16.82
CA HIS A 194 10.09 -36.02 -15.83
C HIS A 194 10.65 -35.71 -14.44
N TYR A 195 11.81 -36.26 -14.08
CA TYR A 195 12.49 -36.00 -12.82
C TYR A 195 13.03 -34.57 -12.73
N GLU A 196 13.57 -34.02 -13.82
CA GLU A 196 13.98 -32.61 -13.91
C GLU A 196 12.79 -31.65 -13.75
N LYS A 197 11.65 -31.97 -14.40
CA LYS A 197 10.41 -31.20 -14.23
C LYS A 197 9.87 -31.30 -12.80
N LEU A 198 9.88 -32.49 -12.20
CA LEU A 198 9.48 -32.71 -10.82
C LEU A 198 10.38 -31.97 -9.84
N ASN A 199 11.69 -31.93 -10.06
CA ASN A 199 12.63 -31.18 -9.22
C ASN A 199 12.45 -29.66 -9.37
N ALA A 200 12.13 -29.17 -10.57
CA ALA A 200 11.78 -27.75 -10.76
C ALA A 200 10.48 -27.39 -10.04
N ILE A 201 9.47 -28.27 -10.09
CA ILE A 201 8.23 -28.13 -9.32
C ILE A 201 8.54 -28.17 -7.82
N TRP A 202 9.32 -29.13 -7.34
CA TRP A 202 9.68 -29.27 -5.93
C TRP A 202 10.46 -28.06 -5.41
N LYS A 203 11.38 -27.52 -6.21
CA LYS A 203 12.13 -26.32 -5.85
C LYS A 203 11.22 -25.09 -5.77
N ASN A 204 10.31 -24.92 -6.73
CA ASN A 204 9.27 -23.89 -6.64
C ASN A 204 8.36 -24.10 -5.43
N THR A 205 8.02 -25.36 -5.09
CA THR A 205 7.18 -25.69 -3.93
C THR A 205 7.90 -25.35 -2.62
N GLU A 206 9.22 -25.58 -2.53
CA GLU A 206 10.01 -25.24 -1.35
C GLU A 206 10.23 -23.73 -1.24
N ASP A 207 10.46 -23.02 -2.35
CA ASP A 207 10.51 -21.56 -2.40
C ASP A 207 9.15 -20.94 -1.97
N ILE A 208 8.02 -21.53 -2.41
CA ILE A 208 6.66 -21.17 -1.99
C ILE A 208 6.43 -21.49 -0.50
N LYS A 209 6.92 -22.62 0.00
CA LYS A 209 6.84 -23.00 1.42
C LYS A 209 7.65 -22.06 2.31
N THR A 210 8.76 -21.54 1.80
CA THR A 210 9.57 -20.51 2.48
C THR A 210 8.87 -19.15 2.46
N MET A 211 8.15 -18.82 1.37
CA MET A 211 7.22 -17.67 1.29
C MET A 211 6.07 -17.80 2.30
N LEU A 212 5.40 -18.95 2.34
CA LEU A 212 4.28 -19.22 3.25
C LEU A 212 4.67 -19.08 4.73
N LEU A 213 5.86 -19.58 5.10
CA LEU A 213 6.41 -19.43 6.46
C LEU A 213 6.74 -17.97 6.81
N GLN A 214 6.89 -17.08 5.82
CA GLN A 214 7.02 -15.63 6.02
C GLN A 214 5.66 -14.91 6.09
N PHE A 215 4.64 -15.36 5.34
CA PHE A 215 3.34 -14.67 5.24
C PHE A 215 2.35 -14.98 6.38
N VAL A 216 2.34 -16.21 6.92
CA VAL A 216 1.38 -16.59 8.00
C VAL A 216 1.56 -15.75 9.29
N PRO A 217 2.78 -15.40 9.74
CA PRO A 217 2.99 -14.47 10.86
C PRO A 217 2.61 -13.01 10.55
N GLU A 218 2.70 -12.58 9.28
CA GLU A 218 2.40 -11.20 8.85
C GLU A 218 0.91 -10.87 8.87
N PHE A 219 0.01 -11.87 8.82
CA PHE A 219 -1.41 -11.65 9.08
C PHE A 219 -1.71 -11.35 10.55
N ARG A 220 -0.95 -11.92 11.48
CA ARG A 220 -1.15 -11.74 12.93
C ARG A 220 -0.54 -10.45 13.46
N GLN A 221 0.51 -9.95 12.82
CA GLN A 221 1.10 -8.65 13.13
C GLN A 221 0.50 -7.57 12.23
N ASP A 222 0.23 -6.37 12.76
CA ASP A 222 0.00 -5.22 11.90
C ASP A 222 1.22 -5.06 10.99
N SER A 223 1.04 -5.34 9.70
CA SER A 223 2.09 -5.27 8.70
C SER A 223 2.80 -3.92 8.82
N ASN A 224 4.07 -3.95 9.21
CA ASN A 224 5.01 -2.85 9.27
C ASN A 224 5.16 -2.19 7.88
N SER A 225 4.19 -1.38 7.45
CA SER A 225 4.59 -0.12 6.82
C SER A 225 5.27 0.65 7.94
N MET A 226 6.61 0.72 7.94
CA MET A 226 7.30 1.69 8.78
C MET A 226 6.54 3.01 8.66
N PRO A 227 5.93 3.52 9.75
CA PRO A 227 5.18 4.76 9.66
C PRO A 227 6.12 5.80 9.05
N ARG A 228 5.67 6.49 8.00
CA ARG A 228 6.46 7.59 7.42
C ARG A 228 6.78 8.52 8.58
N LYS A 229 8.07 8.64 8.92
CA LYS A 229 8.49 9.53 9.99
C LYS A 229 8.03 10.94 9.59
N PRO A 230 7.21 11.61 10.43
CA PRO A 230 6.80 12.98 10.16
C PRO A 230 8.04 13.82 9.93
N TRP A 231 8.06 14.57 8.82
CA TRP A 231 9.18 15.45 8.55
C TRP A 231 9.18 16.57 9.58
N PHE A 232 10.35 16.84 10.17
CA PHE A 232 10.53 17.87 11.18
C PHE A 232 11.70 18.76 10.78
N PRO A 233 11.53 20.09 10.68
CA PRO A 233 12.62 20.96 10.31
C PRO A 233 13.64 21.02 11.47
N PRO A 234 14.94 21.00 11.17
CA PRO A 234 15.96 21.10 12.20
C PRO A 234 15.90 22.47 12.87
N ARG A 235 16.19 22.51 14.18
CA ARG A 235 16.42 23.79 14.87
C ARG A 235 17.52 24.62 14.21
N SER A 236 17.40 25.94 14.32
CA SER A 236 18.42 26.89 13.86
C SER A 236 19.78 26.62 14.53
N SER A 237 20.86 26.61 13.74
CA SER A 237 22.23 26.51 14.26
C SER A 237 22.62 27.73 15.07
N VAL A 238 22.12 28.90 14.69
CA VAL A 238 22.30 30.17 15.40
C VAL A 238 21.03 30.43 16.23
N PHE A 239 21.05 29.98 17.48
CA PHE A 239 19.95 30.13 18.44
C PHE A 239 20.50 30.35 19.85
N TYR A 240 20.33 31.57 20.39
CA TYR A 240 20.90 31.99 21.67
C TYR A 240 19.89 32.77 22.52
N GLY A 241 20.09 32.81 23.84
CA GLY A 241 19.34 33.67 24.76
C GLY A 241 17.92 33.19 25.09
N ARG A 242 17.62 31.90 24.85
CA ARG A 242 16.26 31.34 24.97
C ARG A 242 16.18 30.02 25.74
N ASP A 243 17.28 29.57 26.32
CA ASP A 243 17.37 28.24 26.94
C ASP A 243 16.34 28.08 28.08
N GLU A 244 16.24 29.07 28.97
CA GLU A 244 15.26 29.06 30.08
C GLU A 244 13.80 29.06 29.60
N LEU A 245 13.51 29.82 28.53
CA LEU A 245 12.17 29.85 27.93
C LEU A 245 11.81 28.49 27.34
N VAL A 246 12.73 27.89 26.58
CA VAL A 246 12.54 26.57 25.96
C VAL A 246 12.34 25.50 27.03
N GLU A 247 13.15 25.49 28.09
CA GLU A 247 13.04 24.52 29.17
C GLU A 247 11.70 24.63 29.92
N ARG A 248 11.25 25.86 30.21
CA ARG A 248 9.94 26.11 30.82
C ARG A 248 8.79 25.62 29.95
N LEU A 249 8.79 25.93 28.66
CA LEU A 249 7.72 25.53 27.74
C LEU A 249 7.70 24.02 27.49
N ALA A 250 8.87 23.40 27.36
CA ALA A 250 8.99 21.96 27.23
C ALA A 250 8.44 21.24 28.49
N THR A 251 8.83 21.72 29.67
CA THR A 251 8.32 21.19 30.95
C THR A 251 6.80 21.30 31.04
N ARG A 252 6.24 22.45 30.64
CA ARG A 252 4.80 22.68 30.63
C ARG A 252 4.08 21.75 29.64
N LEU A 253 4.59 21.60 28.42
CA LEU A 253 4.03 20.70 27.40
C LEU A 253 3.99 19.23 27.86
N THR A 254 4.94 18.83 28.71
CA THR A 254 5.01 17.46 29.26
C THR A 254 4.34 17.30 30.62
N SER A 255 3.74 18.35 31.17
CA SER A 255 3.14 18.31 32.52
C SER A 255 1.79 17.60 32.51
N VAL A 256 1.55 16.77 33.54
CA VAL A 256 0.27 16.08 33.74
C VAL A 256 -0.66 16.97 34.57
N SER A 257 -1.90 17.19 34.11
CA SER A 257 -2.91 17.94 34.86
C SER A 257 -3.30 17.20 36.14
N ALA A 258 -3.72 17.95 37.17
CA ALA A 258 -4.27 17.41 38.42
C ALA A 258 -5.53 16.53 38.21
N GLN A 259 -6.19 16.65 37.04
CA GLN A 259 -7.35 15.85 36.65
C GLN A 259 -6.98 14.59 35.84
N GLY A 260 -5.69 14.30 35.63
CA GLY A 260 -5.21 13.19 34.80
C GLY A 260 -5.18 13.50 33.29
N ASP A 261 -5.64 14.68 32.88
CA ASP A 261 -5.58 15.15 31.49
C ASP A 261 -4.13 15.55 31.13
N HIS A 262 -3.61 15.01 30.04
CA HIS A 262 -2.25 15.34 29.55
C HIS A 262 -2.28 16.39 28.45
N ARG A 263 -3.47 16.89 28.09
CA ARG A 263 -3.66 17.90 27.06
C ARG A 263 -3.14 19.26 27.50
N VAL A 264 -2.30 19.87 26.66
CA VAL A 264 -1.81 21.23 26.85
C VAL A 264 -2.04 22.04 25.56
N LEU A 265 -2.67 23.22 25.71
CA LEU A 265 -2.91 24.17 24.62
C LEU A 265 -2.12 25.45 24.91
N MET A 266 -1.09 25.73 24.11
CA MET A 266 -0.20 26.88 24.30
C MET A 266 -0.11 27.74 23.03
N ALA A 267 -0.22 29.05 23.18
CA ALA A 267 -0.08 30.01 22.10
C ALA A 267 1.14 30.91 22.32
N LEU A 268 2.16 30.76 21.47
CA LEU A 268 3.34 31.62 21.42
C LEU A 268 3.03 32.84 20.55
N LEU A 269 2.91 33.98 21.22
CA LEU A 269 2.49 35.25 20.66
C LEU A 269 3.65 36.25 20.65
N GLY A 270 3.65 37.13 19.65
CA GLY A 270 4.64 38.20 19.51
C GLY A 270 4.71 38.72 18.08
N ALA A 271 5.38 39.85 17.86
CA ALA A 271 5.52 40.44 16.53
C ALA A 271 6.28 39.52 15.55
N GLY A 272 6.24 39.87 14.25
CA GLY A 272 7.08 39.22 13.23
C GLY A 272 8.57 39.22 13.65
N GLY A 273 9.37 38.28 13.13
CA GLY A 273 10.83 38.30 13.33
C GLY A 273 11.37 38.04 14.75
N MET A 274 10.52 37.86 15.76
CA MET A 274 10.92 37.57 17.16
C MET A 274 11.52 36.17 17.40
N GLY A 275 11.48 35.29 16.40
CA GLY A 275 11.99 33.91 16.51
C GLY A 275 11.00 32.89 17.11
N LYS A 276 9.68 33.13 16.98
CA LYS A 276 8.63 32.22 17.49
C LYS A 276 8.74 30.81 16.93
N THR A 277 8.83 30.68 15.60
CA THR A 277 9.02 29.38 14.93
C THR A 277 10.27 28.67 15.44
N SER A 278 11.41 29.37 15.52
CA SER A 278 12.66 28.79 16.02
C SER A 278 12.56 28.34 17.48
N ALA A 279 11.89 29.11 18.34
CA ALA A 279 11.65 28.74 19.72
C ALA A 279 10.71 27.53 19.85
N ALA A 280 9.63 27.49 19.07
CA ALA A 280 8.69 26.37 19.08
C ALA A 280 9.35 25.07 18.59
N LEU A 281 10.17 25.13 17.55
CA LEU A 281 10.95 23.99 17.08
C LEU A 281 11.95 23.51 18.15
N ALA A 282 12.63 24.44 18.84
CA ALA A 282 13.53 24.09 19.95
C ALA A 282 12.79 23.42 21.12
N VAL A 283 11.55 23.84 21.42
CA VAL A 283 10.69 23.19 22.42
C VAL A 283 10.34 21.77 21.97
N MET A 284 9.93 21.60 20.71
CA MET A 284 9.55 20.29 20.19
C MET A 284 10.72 19.30 20.15
N GLU A 285 11.95 19.76 19.87
CA GLU A 285 13.18 18.97 19.93
C GLU A 285 13.74 18.74 21.35
N HIS A 286 13.15 19.37 22.37
CA HIS A 286 13.66 19.29 23.73
C HIS A 286 13.63 17.83 24.24
N PRO A 287 14.67 17.35 24.98
CA PRO A 287 14.75 15.96 25.43
C PRO A 287 13.52 15.46 26.20
N PHE A 288 12.86 16.33 26.98
CA PHE A 288 11.64 15.97 27.70
C PHE A 288 10.46 15.69 26.75
N VAL A 289 10.28 16.52 25.72
CA VAL A 289 9.20 16.36 24.74
C VAL A 289 9.47 15.13 23.87
N VAL A 290 10.71 14.94 23.42
CA VAL A 290 11.12 13.74 22.67
C VAL A 290 10.85 12.47 23.49
N LYS A 291 11.15 12.49 24.79
CA LYS A 291 10.93 11.33 25.68
C LYS A 291 9.45 11.02 25.90
N GLN A 292 8.60 12.05 26.01
CA GLN A 292 7.16 11.89 26.29
C GLN A 292 6.36 11.45 25.04
N PHE A 293 6.59 12.11 23.91
CA PHE A 293 5.81 11.91 22.68
C PHE A 293 6.49 10.96 21.68
N GLY A 294 7.81 10.82 21.74
CA GLY A 294 8.58 10.05 20.76
C GLY A 294 8.74 10.78 19.42
N ASP A 295 9.38 10.11 18.45
CA ASP A 295 9.64 10.69 17.13
C ASP A 295 8.45 10.66 16.17
N PHE A 296 7.51 9.74 16.37
CA PHE A 296 6.40 9.52 15.44
C PHE A 296 5.11 10.24 15.85
N ASN A 297 5.05 10.82 17.05
CA ASN A 297 3.86 11.53 17.55
C ASN A 297 4.09 13.04 17.73
N ARG A 298 5.15 13.59 17.13
CA ARG A 298 5.46 15.02 17.10
C ARG A 298 5.32 15.51 15.67
N PHE A 299 4.43 16.46 15.44
CA PHE A 299 4.08 16.92 14.10
C PHE A 299 4.32 18.41 13.96
N TRP A 300 4.98 18.83 12.88
CA TRP A 300 5.11 20.24 12.50
C TRP A 300 4.19 20.53 11.32
N ILE A 301 3.30 21.50 11.50
CA ILE A 301 2.27 21.88 10.54
C ILE A 301 2.56 23.31 10.09
N PRO A 302 3.12 23.51 8.87
CA PRO A 302 3.47 24.83 8.37
C PRO A 302 2.24 25.59 7.84
N CYS A 303 1.47 26.20 8.74
CA CYS A 303 0.24 26.92 8.40
C CYS A 303 0.46 28.14 7.51
N VAL A 304 1.71 28.56 7.23
CA VAL A 304 2.00 29.56 6.20
C VAL A 304 1.47 29.17 4.81
N LYS A 305 1.33 27.87 4.54
CA LYS A 305 0.75 27.35 3.28
C LYS A 305 -0.78 27.42 3.25
N ALA A 306 -1.43 27.62 4.40
CA ALA A 306 -2.86 27.51 4.58
C ALA A 306 -3.60 28.83 4.30
N GLU A 307 -3.54 29.29 3.04
CA GLU A 307 -4.19 30.52 2.58
C GLU A 307 -5.69 30.35 2.27
N SER A 308 -6.25 29.18 2.57
CA SER A 308 -7.68 28.88 2.51
C SER A 308 -8.01 27.74 3.48
N VAL A 309 -9.29 27.51 3.75
CA VAL A 309 -9.76 26.38 4.58
C VAL A 309 -9.31 25.03 3.98
N ALA A 310 -9.41 24.89 2.65
CA ALA A 310 -8.97 23.68 1.93
C ALA A 310 -7.46 23.42 2.12
N LEU A 311 -6.64 24.47 1.97
CA LEU A 311 -5.19 24.36 2.15
C LEU A 311 -4.78 24.10 3.60
N LEU A 312 -5.56 24.57 4.59
CA LEU A 312 -5.35 24.21 5.99
C LEU A 312 -5.54 22.71 6.21
N LEU A 313 -6.64 22.17 5.71
CA LEU A 313 -6.96 20.75 5.79
C LEU A 313 -5.89 19.90 5.09
N ASP A 314 -5.45 20.31 3.90
CA ASP A 314 -4.36 19.63 3.18
C ASP A 314 -3.02 19.69 3.92
N THR A 315 -2.67 20.85 4.47
CA THR A 315 -1.43 21.00 5.24
C THR A 315 -1.45 20.12 6.50
N LEU A 316 -2.58 20.04 7.20
CA LEU A 316 -2.76 19.14 8.34
C LEU A 316 -2.64 17.68 7.90
N TYR A 317 -3.35 17.30 6.83
CA TYR A 317 -3.36 15.94 6.31
C TYR A 317 -1.96 15.44 5.96
N ASP A 318 -1.21 16.24 5.20
CA ASP A 318 0.13 15.88 4.73
C ASP A 318 1.13 15.82 5.90
N SER A 319 1.05 16.78 6.83
CA SER A 319 1.97 16.84 7.98
C SER A 319 1.75 15.70 8.97
N LEU A 320 0.50 15.24 9.10
CA LEU A 320 0.12 14.09 9.93
C LEU A 320 0.43 12.74 9.24
N CYS A 321 0.89 12.76 7.98
CA CYS A 321 1.15 11.56 7.18
C CYS A 321 -0.09 10.65 7.05
N ILE A 322 -1.27 11.26 6.94
CA ILE A 322 -2.52 10.52 6.80
C ILE A 322 -2.54 9.88 5.42
N ASN A 323 -2.92 8.60 5.38
CA ASN A 323 -3.09 7.90 4.11
C ASN A 323 -4.57 7.72 3.76
N ARG A 324 -5.49 7.73 4.74
CA ARG A 324 -6.93 7.49 4.55
C ARG A 324 -7.55 8.51 3.58
N LYS A 325 -8.35 8.06 2.61
CA LYS A 325 -9.02 8.91 1.62
C LYS A 325 -10.54 8.68 1.61
N THR A 326 -11.27 9.17 2.60
CA THR A 326 -12.75 9.08 2.59
C THR A 326 -13.43 10.16 1.76
N GLY A 327 -12.66 11.17 1.33
CA GLY A 327 -13.15 12.38 0.67
C GLY A 327 -13.58 13.48 1.62
N ASN A 328 -13.63 13.20 2.93
CA ASN A 328 -13.79 14.22 3.97
C ASN A 328 -12.47 14.36 4.73
N THR A 329 -11.65 15.32 4.31
CA THR A 329 -10.31 15.53 4.86
C THR A 329 -10.32 15.77 6.38
N LEU A 330 -11.32 16.50 6.89
CA LEU A 330 -11.43 16.75 8.34
C LEU A 330 -11.70 15.46 9.11
N ASN A 331 -12.65 14.63 8.65
CA ASN A 331 -12.93 13.35 9.31
C ASN A 331 -11.72 12.42 9.26
N ASP A 332 -10.99 12.39 8.14
CA ASP A 332 -9.75 11.61 8.02
C ASP A 332 -8.68 12.07 9.03
N ILE A 333 -8.56 13.39 9.26
CA ILE A 333 -7.67 13.96 10.29
C ILE A 333 -8.11 13.60 11.70
N LEU A 334 -9.39 13.78 12.01
CA LEU A 334 -9.92 13.50 13.34
C LEU A 334 -9.77 12.01 13.66
N ALA A 335 -10.09 11.12 12.73
CA ALA A 335 -10.00 9.68 12.94
C ALA A 335 -8.56 9.15 13.01
N GLU A 336 -7.57 9.90 12.49
CA GLU A 336 -6.15 9.60 12.72
C GLU A 336 -5.71 10.00 14.14
N LEU A 337 -6.27 11.10 14.67
CA LEU A 337 -5.92 11.62 15.99
C LEU A 337 -6.74 11.00 17.13
N GLU A 338 -7.96 10.54 16.86
CA GLU A 338 -8.87 9.84 17.76
C GLU A 338 -8.63 8.32 17.73
N PRO A 339 -8.89 7.58 18.83
CA PRO A 339 -8.74 6.13 18.82
C PRO A 339 -9.92 5.48 18.09
N PRO A 340 -9.75 4.26 17.58
CA PRO A 340 -10.90 3.41 17.27
C PRO A 340 -11.81 3.29 18.50
N SER A 341 -13.12 3.39 18.29
CA SER A 341 -14.14 3.44 19.34
C SER A 341 -13.90 2.40 20.45
N GLY A 342 -13.61 2.87 21.67
CA GLY A 342 -13.56 2.03 22.89
C GLY A 342 -12.19 1.71 23.48
N GLN A 343 -11.07 2.17 22.90
CA GLN A 343 -9.71 1.86 23.40
C GLN A 343 -8.87 3.12 23.72
N LEU A 344 -9.40 3.99 24.60
CA LEU A 344 -8.71 5.23 25.04
C LEU A 344 -7.36 4.96 25.75
N GLU A 345 -7.20 3.81 26.41
CA GLU A 345 -6.01 3.44 27.18
C GLU A 345 -4.78 3.11 26.31
N LEU A 346 -4.98 2.86 25.01
CA LEU A 346 -3.91 2.49 24.07
C LEU A 346 -3.42 3.68 23.22
N GLN A 347 -3.97 4.89 23.39
CA GLN A 347 -3.58 6.02 22.58
C GLN A 347 -2.19 6.56 22.93
N PRO A 348 -1.29 6.75 21.93
CA PRO A 348 -0.09 7.53 22.15
C PRO A 348 -0.45 9.02 22.31
N PHE A 349 0.17 9.70 23.26
CA PHE A 349 0.10 11.15 23.34
C PHE A 349 0.72 11.76 22.08
N ARG A 350 0.05 12.76 21.49
CA ARG A 350 0.50 13.47 20.28
C ARG A 350 0.72 14.94 20.56
N ALA A 351 1.73 15.53 19.92
CA ALA A 351 2.04 16.95 20.00
C ALA A 351 2.02 17.59 18.60
N LEU A 352 1.13 18.57 18.41
CA LEU A 352 0.97 19.32 17.16
C LEU A 352 1.58 20.71 17.31
N LEU A 353 2.49 21.09 16.42
CA LEU A 353 2.98 22.46 16.29
C LEU A 353 2.35 23.11 15.05
N LEU A 354 1.35 23.98 15.25
CA LEU A 354 0.78 24.80 14.18
C LEU A 354 1.59 26.09 14.06
N ASP A 355 2.44 26.16 13.05
CA ASP A 355 3.40 27.24 12.86
C ASP A 355 2.91 28.31 11.88
N ASN A 356 2.94 29.58 12.29
CA ASN A 356 2.33 30.71 11.57
C ASN A 356 0.81 30.54 11.40
N PHE A 357 0.10 30.17 12.46
CA PHE A 357 -1.35 29.97 12.44
C PHE A 357 -2.13 31.28 12.18
N ASP A 358 -1.46 32.44 12.20
CA ASP A 358 -2.08 33.70 11.78
C ASP A 358 -2.51 33.71 10.31
N THR A 359 -1.90 32.89 9.44
CA THR A 359 -2.31 32.78 8.04
C THR A 359 -3.75 32.28 7.89
N PRO A 360 -4.15 31.08 8.37
CA PRO A 360 -5.53 30.63 8.29
C PRO A 360 -6.47 31.38 9.24
N TRP A 361 -5.97 31.94 10.35
CA TRP A 361 -6.82 32.66 11.30
C TRP A 361 -7.28 34.03 10.82
N ASN A 362 -6.53 34.67 9.92
CA ASN A 362 -6.85 36.00 9.39
C ASN A 362 -7.52 35.96 8.01
N LEU A 363 -8.11 34.83 7.63
CA LEU A 363 -8.96 34.71 6.45
C LEU A 363 -10.24 35.55 6.60
N GLY A 364 -11.07 35.61 5.55
CA GLY A 364 -12.36 36.30 5.61
C GLY A 364 -13.26 35.77 6.74
N ALA A 365 -14.18 36.59 7.25
CA ALA A 365 -14.97 36.25 8.44
C ALA A 365 -15.70 34.89 8.37
N GLN A 366 -16.18 34.50 7.18
CA GLN A 366 -16.79 33.19 6.94
C GLN A 366 -15.77 32.05 7.09
N GLU A 367 -14.64 32.12 6.36
CA GLU A 367 -13.58 31.11 6.42
C GLU A 367 -12.93 31.03 7.80
N GLN A 368 -12.74 32.17 8.48
CA GLN A 368 -12.24 32.20 9.85
C GLN A 368 -13.13 31.40 10.80
N SER A 369 -14.45 31.46 10.61
CA SER A 369 -15.42 30.68 11.40
C SER A 369 -15.26 29.17 11.14
N GLU A 370 -14.98 28.78 9.90
CA GLU A 370 -14.72 27.39 9.53
C GLU A 370 -13.38 26.90 10.11
N VAL A 371 -12.33 27.73 10.06
CA VAL A 371 -11.04 27.45 10.72
C VAL A 371 -11.20 27.29 12.22
N GLU A 372 -12.05 28.09 12.86
CA GLU A 372 -12.36 27.95 14.28
C GLU A 372 -13.06 26.62 14.59
N VAL A 373 -13.96 26.14 13.73
CA VAL A 373 -14.60 24.82 13.87
C VAL A 373 -13.56 23.69 13.78
N ILE A 374 -12.63 23.77 12.82
CA ILE A 374 -11.54 22.80 12.68
C ILE A 374 -10.66 22.81 13.95
N LEU A 375 -10.24 23.98 14.40
CA LEU A 375 -9.39 24.13 15.58
C LEU A 375 -10.07 23.58 16.85
N ARG A 376 -11.35 23.91 17.07
CA ARG A 376 -12.13 23.38 18.19
C ARG A 376 -12.28 21.86 18.13
N SER A 377 -12.38 21.29 16.93
CA SER A 377 -12.47 19.83 16.76
C SER A 377 -11.16 19.15 17.19
N LEU A 378 -10.01 19.70 16.79
CA LEU A 378 -8.70 19.21 17.24
C LEU A 378 -8.52 19.37 18.76
N MET A 379 -8.94 20.52 19.31
CA MET A 379 -8.85 20.79 20.74
C MET A 379 -9.64 19.78 21.59
N ARG A 380 -10.73 19.19 21.08
CA ARG A 380 -11.56 18.24 21.84
C ARG A 380 -10.91 16.88 22.07
N ILE A 381 -9.80 16.58 21.40
CA ILE A 381 -9.13 15.28 21.48
C ILE A 381 -8.26 15.24 22.76
N PRO A 382 -8.50 14.30 23.70
CA PRO A 382 -7.89 14.34 25.03
C PRO A 382 -6.37 14.09 25.03
N ASN A 383 -5.84 13.34 24.08
CA ASN A 383 -4.41 12.99 24.04
C ASN A 383 -3.59 13.83 23.04
N VAL A 384 -4.15 14.95 22.56
CA VAL A 384 -3.52 15.84 21.58
C VAL A 384 -3.16 17.18 22.23
N SER A 385 -1.87 17.41 22.46
CA SER A 385 -1.37 18.73 22.86
C SER A 385 -1.07 19.59 21.65
N ILE A 386 -1.42 20.88 21.70
CA ILE A 386 -1.27 21.80 20.58
C ILE A 386 -0.45 23.02 21.00
N LEU A 387 0.61 23.27 20.24
CA LEU A 387 1.45 24.45 20.31
C LEU A 387 1.20 25.30 19.07
N ILE A 388 0.78 26.55 19.27
CA ILE A 388 0.55 27.49 18.16
C ILE A 388 1.60 28.59 18.19
N THR A 389 2.07 29.02 17.03
CA THR A 389 2.78 30.31 16.87
C THR A 389 1.95 31.28 16.03
N MET A 390 1.79 32.52 16.50
CA MET A 390 1.02 33.55 15.80
C MET A 390 1.58 34.95 16.00
N ARG A 391 1.35 35.84 15.03
CA ARG A 391 1.68 37.27 15.14
C ARG A 391 0.69 38.09 15.99
N ALA A 392 -0.49 37.53 16.27
CA ALA A 392 -1.55 38.20 17.01
C ALA A 392 -1.18 38.47 18.48
N ASN A 393 -1.80 39.49 19.06
CA ASN A 393 -1.67 39.82 20.49
C ASN A 393 -2.59 38.98 21.38
N GLN A 394 -3.52 38.24 20.77
CA GLN A 394 -4.47 37.36 21.45
C GLN A 394 -4.47 35.99 20.77
N PRO A 395 -4.65 34.91 21.55
CA PRO A 395 -4.83 33.57 21.00
C PRO A 395 -6.19 33.45 20.28
N PRO A 396 -6.40 32.37 19.50
CA PRO A 396 -7.66 32.12 18.81
C PRO A 396 -8.89 32.04 19.72
N THR A 397 -8.76 31.37 20.87
CA THR A 397 -9.85 31.21 21.86
C THR A 397 -9.34 31.45 23.30
N GLU A 398 -10.24 31.50 24.29
CA GLU A 398 -9.86 31.78 25.69
C GLU A 398 -9.16 30.61 26.40
N GLU A 399 -9.29 29.39 25.89
CA GLU A 399 -8.74 28.15 26.49
C GLU A 399 -7.20 28.04 26.39
N TRP A 400 -6.55 28.93 25.63
CA TRP A 400 -5.12 28.87 25.35
C TRP A 400 -4.28 29.52 26.45
N GLU A 401 -3.24 28.82 26.89
CA GLU A 401 -2.19 29.42 27.71
C GLU A 401 -1.38 30.41 26.86
N ARG A 402 -1.38 31.68 27.26
CA ARG A 402 -0.76 32.77 26.50
C ARG A 402 0.71 32.93 26.89
N VAL A 403 1.59 32.73 25.92
CA VAL A 403 3.04 32.90 26.09
C VAL A 403 3.54 34.01 25.19
N ARG A 404 3.95 35.14 25.77
CA ARG A 404 4.60 36.22 25.00
C ARG A 404 6.10 35.98 24.90
N ILE A 405 6.63 35.97 23.69
CA ILE A 405 8.07 35.87 23.49
C ILE A 405 8.68 37.28 23.63
N PRO A 406 9.61 37.49 24.59
CA PRO A 406 10.28 38.79 24.74
C PRO A 406 11.30 39.02 23.62
N SER A 407 11.88 40.20 23.48
CA SER A 407 13.07 40.38 22.63
C SER A 407 14.28 39.59 23.17
N LEU A 408 15.35 39.47 22.39
CA LEU A 408 16.58 38.86 22.88
C LEU A 408 17.32 39.77 23.85
N ASP A 409 18.18 39.20 24.68
CA ASP A 409 19.12 39.97 25.49
C ASP A 409 20.26 40.54 24.60
N PRO A 410 20.93 41.62 25.04
CA PRO A 410 21.97 42.26 24.25
C PRO A 410 23.16 41.34 23.92
N GLN A 411 23.53 40.43 24.82
CA GLN A 411 24.70 39.56 24.63
C GLN A 411 24.41 38.47 23.60
N ALA A 412 23.25 37.81 23.70
CA ALA A 412 22.81 36.86 22.70
C ALA A 412 22.67 37.52 21.32
N SER A 413 22.11 38.72 21.27
CA SER A 413 21.93 39.47 20.02
C SER A 413 23.26 39.81 19.33
N ALA A 414 24.25 40.30 20.10
CA ALA A 414 25.59 40.55 19.56
C ALA A 414 26.29 39.26 19.12
N LYS A 415 26.07 38.14 19.84
CA LYS A 415 26.60 36.83 19.47
C LYS A 415 26.03 36.33 18.14
N ILE A 416 24.72 36.46 17.93
CA ILE A 416 24.08 36.14 16.63
C ILE A 416 24.75 36.93 15.50
N TYR A 417 24.95 38.24 15.69
CA TYR A 417 25.60 39.07 14.68
C TYR A 417 27.02 38.60 14.39
N LYS A 418 27.85 38.35 15.42
CA LYS A 418 29.24 37.91 15.27
C LYS A 418 29.37 36.53 14.62
N ASP A 419 28.47 35.61 14.92
CA ASP A 419 28.48 34.28 14.29
C ASP A 419 28.16 34.36 12.78
N LEU A 420 27.27 35.28 12.39
CA LEU A 420 26.91 35.51 10.98
C LEU A 420 27.93 36.39 10.25
N CYS A 421 28.56 37.35 10.94
CA CYS A 421 29.58 38.26 10.41
C CYS A 421 30.82 38.24 11.33
N PRO A 422 31.76 37.29 11.12
CA PRO A 422 32.87 37.06 12.05
C PRO A 422 33.96 38.15 12.05
N ASN A 423 33.93 39.11 11.12
CA ASN A 423 35.01 40.08 10.90
C ASN A 423 34.86 41.41 11.67
N VAL A 424 34.14 41.43 12.80
CA VAL A 424 33.94 42.65 13.60
C VAL A 424 35.20 42.98 14.41
N ARG A 425 35.70 44.21 14.29
CA ARG A 425 36.87 44.68 15.04
C ARG A 425 36.48 45.02 16.49
N GLU A 426 37.41 44.89 17.43
CA GLU A 426 37.19 45.28 18.85
C GLU A 426 36.77 46.75 18.98
N THR A 427 37.29 47.63 18.13
CA THR A 427 36.93 49.06 18.10
C THR A 427 35.48 49.33 17.69
N GLU A 428 34.82 48.36 17.04
CA GLU A 428 33.44 48.48 16.54
C GLU A 428 32.43 47.81 17.48
N GLU A 429 32.89 47.19 18.57
CA GLU A 429 32.03 46.43 19.48
C GLU A 429 30.98 47.32 20.16
N GLN A 430 31.34 48.55 20.53
CA GLN A 430 30.39 49.51 21.09
C GLN A 430 29.32 49.93 20.05
N ALA A 431 29.73 50.15 18.81
CA ALA A 431 28.81 50.48 17.71
C ALA A 431 27.88 49.29 17.40
N LEU A 432 28.36 48.05 17.49
CA LEU A 432 27.55 46.85 17.36
C LEU A 432 26.44 46.78 18.41
N PHE A 433 26.76 47.04 19.69
CA PHE A 433 25.73 47.06 20.75
C PHE A 433 24.69 48.16 20.52
N GLN A 434 25.12 49.33 20.03
CA GLN A 434 24.20 50.43 19.67
C GLN A 434 23.31 50.07 18.47
N LEU A 435 23.87 49.44 17.44
CA LEU A 435 23.13 48.97 16.26
C LEU A 435 22.08 47.91 16.64
N VAL A 436 22.49 46.92 17.42
CA VAL A 436 21.62 45.85 17.91
C VAL A 436 20.50 46.39 18.80
N HIS A 437 20.79 47.39 19.64
CA HIS A 437 19.79 48.13 20.40
C HIS A 437 18.83 48.87 19.47
N ALA A 438 19.34 49.56 18.45
CA ALA A 438 18.56 50.36 17.53
C ALA A 438 17.56 49.52 16.71
N ILE A 439 17.89 48.26 16.42
CA ILE A 439 17.01 47.30 15.73
C ILE A 439 16.15 46.44 16.67
N GLY A 440 16.11 46.79 17.96
CA GLY A 440 15.18 46.24 18.94
C GLY A 440 15.45 44.80 19.36
N TYR A 441 16.68 44.32 19.21
CA TYR A 441 17.08 42.95 19.59
C TYR A 441 16.23 41.85 18.92
N LEU A 442 15.77 42.11 17.68
CA LEU A 442 14.93 41.20 16.90
C LEU A 442 15.82 40.22 16.10
N PRO A 443 15.72 38.89 16.32
CA PRO A 443 16.57 37.91 15.65
C PRO A 443 16.61 38.04 14.12
N LEU A 444 15.44 38.23 13.48
CA LEU A 444 15.38 38.38 12.02
C LEU A 444 16.06 39.67 11.54
N ALA A 445 15.84 40.80 12.23
CA ALA A 445 16.48 42.07 11.88
C ALA A 445 18.00 41.98 12.01
N ILE A 446 18.49 41.38 13.12
CA ILE A 446 19.91 41.12 13.33
C ILE A 446 20.47 40.24 12.20
N THR A 447 19.74 39.19 11.81
CA THR A 447 20.16 38.28 10.73
C THR A 447 20.25 38.99 9.38
N LEU A 448 19.26 39.82 9.03
CA LEU A 448 19.25 40.61 7.80
C LEU A 448 20.44 41.56 7.75
N ILE A 449 20.66 42.33 8.82
CA ILE A 449 21.75 43.32 8.89
C ILE A 449 23.13 42.64 8.94
N ALA A 450 23.28 41.54 9.68
CA ALA A 450 24.55 40.82 9.73
C ALA A 450 24.94 40.22 8.37
N LYS A 451 23.98 39.62 7.65
CA LYS A 451 24.21 39.13 6.29
C LYS A 451 24.45 40.25 5.29
N TYR A 452 23.73 41.37 5.40
CA TYR A 452 24.02 42.57 4.63
C TYR A 452 25.47 43.05 4.85
N ALA A 453 25.91 43.10 6.12
CA ALA A 453 27.26 43.51 6.49
C ALA A 453 28.32 42.59 5.89
N GLN A 454 28.11 41.27 6.01
CA GLN A 454 29.00 40.25 5.47
C GLN A 454 29.16 40.38 3.94
N THR A 455 28.05 40.58 3.22
CA THR A 455 28.05 40.65 1.75
C THR A 455 28.64 41.97 1.22
N ASN A 456 28.34 43.09 1.88
CA ASN A 456 28.73 44.43 1.40
C ASN A 456 30.03 44.96 2.03
N GLY A 457 30.57 44.26 3.04
CA GLY A 457 31.75 44.71 3.79
C GLY A 457 31.49 45.93 4.67
N ALA A 458 30.22 46.19 5.03
CA ALA A 458 29.84 47.33 5.86
C ALA A 458 30.16 47.08 7.34
N THR A 459 30.71 48.10 7.99
CA THR A 459 31.02 48.05 9.43
C THR A 459 29.76 48.34 10.28
N PRO A 460 29.71 47.90 11.55
CA PRO A 460 28.59 48.23 12.44
C PRO A 460 28.34 49.74 12.59
N THR A 461 29.40 50.56 12.50
CA THR A 461 29.30 52.03 12.55
C THR A 461 28.61 52.59 11.32
N GLU A 462 29.03 52.19 10.12
CA GLU A 462 28.38 52.62 8.86
C GLU A 462 26.91 52.19 8.81
N LEU A 463 26.59 50.98 9.29
CA LEU A 463 25.23 50.47 9.36
C LEU A 463 24.34 51.24 10.34
N LEU A 464 24.90 51.69 11.46
CA LEU A 464 24.20 52.52 12.42
C LEU A 464 23.89 53.91 11.83
N GLU A 465 24.84 54.50 11.08
CA GLU A 465 24.60 55.77 10.37
C GLU A 465 23.54 55.64 9.27
N ASP A 466 23.59 54.58 8.48
CA ASP A 466 22.59 54.29 7.45
C ASP A 466 21.22 54.01 8.07
N TRP A 467 21.18 53.32 9.21
CA TRP A 467 19.99 53.19 10.04
C TRP A 467 19.50 54.59 10.43
N ASP A 468 20.26 55.43 11.13
CA ASP A 468 19.75 56.73 11.58
C ASP A 468 19.25 57.63 10.43
N ARG A 469 19.90 57.58 9.26
CA ARG A 469 19.46 58.28 8.04
C ARG A 469 18.08 57.83 7.56
N GLU A 470 17.84 56.53 7.39
CA GLU A 470 16.52 56.02 7.00
C GLU A 470 15.44 56.28 8.07
N GLY A 471 15.84 56.46 9.34
CA GLY A 471 14.92 56.58 10.47
C GLY A 471 14.22 57.93 10.44
N THR A 472 14.98 58.96 10.07
CA THR A 472 14.43 60.31 9.83
C THR A 472 13.45 60.37 8.65
N ALA A 473 13.54 59.45 7.69
CA ALA A 473 12.64 59.38 6.54
C ALA A 473 11.31 58.64 6.82
N ILE A 474 11.29 57.73 7.81
CA ILE A 474 10.15 56.86 8.15
C ILE A 474 9.24 57.43 9.26
N LEU A 475 9.64 58.52 9.94
CA LEU A 475 8.88 59.20 11.01
C LEU A 475 7.50 59.78 10.61
N THR A 476 7.02 59.53 9.38
CA THR A 476 5.71 59.98 8.88
C THR A 476 4.61 58.93 8.95
N LEU A 477 4.89 57.68 9.37
CA LEU A 477 3.91 56.58 9.38
C LEU A 477 3.85 55.83 10.73
N THR A 478 2.84 56.17 11.54
CA THR A 478 2.15 55.40 12.63
C THR A 478 2.92 54.69 13.77
N ASP A 479 2.23 54.58 14.92
CA ASP A 479 2.70 54.35 16.31
C ASP A 479 3.17 52.93 16.73
N ASP A 480 3.42 51.98 15.82
CA ASP A 480 3.77 50.59 16.23
C ASP A 480 5.26 50.25 16.04
N GLY A 481 6.05 50.47 17.10
CA GLY A 481 7.52 50.49 17.04
C GLY A 481 8.22 49.21 16.56
N ALA A 482 7.66 48.02 16.78
CA ALA A 482 8.30 46.75 16.40
C ALA A 482 8.13 46.38 14.92
N HIS A 483 7.00 46.75 14.30
CA HIS A 483 6.79 46.55 12.86
C HIS A 483 7.72 47.47 12.06
N ASN A 484 7.84 48.72 12.49
CA ASN A 484 8.75 49.71 11.87
C ASN A 484 10.22 49.24 11.83
N MET A 485 10.71 48.53 12.84
CA MET A 485 12.10 48.05 12.87
C MET A 485 12.40 46.94 11.84
N ILE A 486 11.45 46.03 11.64
CA ILE A 486 11.61 44.93 10.67
C ILE A 486 11.47 45.45 9.25
N ASP A 487 10.45 46.25 9.00
CA ASP A 487 10.18 46.85 7.69
C ASP A 487 11.38 47.65 7.21
N ARG A 488 12.00 48.40 8.12
CA ARG A 488 13.23 49.16 7.87
C ARG A 488 14.45 48.27 7.63
N SER A 489 14.58 47.15 8.33
CA SER A 489 15.67 46.17 8.09
C SER A 489 15.52 45.47 6.73
N ILE A 490 14.28 45.15 6.34
CA ILE A 490 13.96 44.59 5.02
C ILE A 490 14.23 45.65 3.95
N LYS A 491 13.79 46.90 4.17
CA LYS A 491 14.03 48.02 3.26
C LYS A 491 15.52 48.23 3.01
N LEU A 492 16.36 48.28 4.05
CA LEU A 492 17.82 48.38 3.91
C LEU A 492 18.41 47.25 3.05
N SER A 493 17.88 46.03 3.18
CA SER A 493 18.31 44.88 2.38
C SER A 493 17.88 45.00 0.91
N ILE A 494 16.65 45.47 0.66
CA ILE A 494 16.10 45.74 -0.69
C ILE A 494 16.80 46.93 -1.35
N ASP A 495 17.16 47.96 -0.58
CA ASP A 495 17.86 49.16 -1.04
C ASP A 495 19.38 48.99 -1.12
N SER A 496 19.88 47.77 -0.86
CA SER A 496 21.30 47.46 -0.91
C SER A 496 21.91 47.76 -2.29
N PRO A 497 23.20 48.15 -2.36
CA PRO A 497 23.88 48.37 -3.63
C PRO A 497 23.73 47.25 -4.67
N PRO A 498 23.85 45.94 -4.34
CA PRO A 498 23.64 44.87 -5.32
C PRO A 498 22.19 44.76 -5.82
N MET A 499 21.19 45.05 -4.98
CA MET A 499 19.78 45.10 -5.38
C MET A 499 19.49 46.29 -6.31
N ARG A 500 19.98 47.49 -5.97
CA ARG A 500 19.80 48.70 -6.82
C ARG A 500 20.46 48.56 -8.19
N ARG A 501 21.60 47.87 -8.27
CA ARG A 501 22.29 47.56 -9.55
C ARG A 501 21.54 46.52 -10.40
N SER A 502 20.54 45.85 -9.84
CA SER A 502 19.80 44.76 -10.49
C SER A 502 18.30 44.95 -10.29
N SER A 503 17.70 45.84 -11.09
CA SER A 503 16.24 46.08 -11.06
C SER A 503 15.42 44.80 -11.28
N ASP A 504 15.99 43.81 -11.99
CA ASP A 504 15.38 42.50 -12.22
C ASP A 504 15.28 41.67 -10.94
N SER A 505 16.20 41.84 -9.97
CA SER A 505 16.18 41.08 -8.71
C SER A 505 14.99 41.47 -7.84
N LEU A 506 14.57 42.74 -7.84
CA LEU A 506 13.38 43.18 -7.12
C LEU A 506 12.09 42.62 -7.75
N LYS A 507 11.98 42.67 -9.08
CA LYS A 507 10.86 42.05 -9.81
C LYS A 507 10.80 40.55 -9.55
N PHE A 508 11.96 39.89 -9.48
CA PHE A 508 12.04 38.47 -9.19
C PHE A 508 11.65 38.14 -7.74
N LEU A 509 12.03 38.97 -6.76
CA LEU A 509 11.57 38.83 -5.38
C LEU A 509 10.05 38.94 -5.28
N MET A 510 9.45 39.88 -6.00
CA MET A 510 7.99 40.03 -6.06
C MET A 510 7.32 38.79 -6.67
N PHE A 511 7.89 38.25 -7.75
CA PHE A 511 7.43 37.01 -8.37
C PHE A 511 7.50 35.83 -7.39
N LEU A 512 8.65 35.60 -6.75
CA LEU A 512 8.83 34.53 -5.75
C LEU A 512 7.88 34.70 -4.55
N SER A 513 7.59 35.95 -4.18
CA SER A 513 6.68 36.26 -3.08
C SER A 513 5.24 35.82 -3.36
N MET A 514 4.86 35.51 -4.60
CA MET A 514 3.52 35.00 -4.93
C MET A 514 3.35 33.50 -4.60
N PHE A 515 4.42 32.74 -4.34
CA PHE A 515 4.36 31.28 -4.11
C PHE A 515 4.49 30.92 -2.61
N PRO A 516 3.39 30.59 -1.90
CA PRO A 516 3.42 30.44 -0.43
C PRO A 516 4.25 29.24 0.03
N ALA A 517 4.30 28.18 -0.79
CA ALA A 517 5.10 27.00 -0.50
C ALA A 517 6.56 27.13 -0.97
N GLY A 518 6.95 28.27 -1.57
CA GLY A 518 8.17 28.37 -2.36
C GLY A 518 8.04 27.65 -3.70
N ILE A 519 9.07 27.71 -4.54
CA ILE A 519 9.08 27.12 -5.87
C ILE A 519 10.27 26.18 -6.04
N THR A 520 10.03 25.04 -6.69
CA THR A 520 11.06 24.04 -6.94
C THR A 520 12.01 24.53 -8.02
N THR A 521 13.30 24.37 -7.80
CA THR A 521 14.38 24.80 -8.70
C THR A 521 14.32 24.16 -10.09
N SER A 522 13.66 23.01 -10.24
CA SER A 522 13.40 22.35 -11.53
C SER A 522 12.40 23.10 -12.41
N VAL A 523 11.32 23.64 -11.82
CA VAL A 523 10.22 24.33 -12.52
C VAL A 523 10.50 25.82 -12.67
N LEU A 524 11.34 26.38 -11.79
CA LEU A 524 11.67 27.79 -11.75
C LEU A 524 12.17 28.39 -13.09
N PRO A 525 12.99 27.72 -13.91
CA PRO A 525 13.43 28.25 -15.21
C PRO A 525 12.27 28.48 -16.18
N ASP A 526 11.28 27.59 -16.20
CA ASP A 526 10.14 27.65 -17.13
C ASP A 526 9.11 28.70 -16.69
N TRP A 527 8.98 28.90 -15.38
CA TRP A 527 8.04 29.86 -14.79
C TRP A 527 8.63 31.26 -14.64
N ASN A 528 9.95 31.39 -14.79
CA ASN A 528 10.65 32.65 -14.66
C ASN A 528 10.18 33.66 -15.74
N PRO A 529 9.90 34.92 -15.38
CA PRO A 529 9.64 35.95 -16.37
C PRO A 529 10.81 36.06 -17.38
N ASN A 530 10.53 35.95 -18.68
CA ASN A 530 11.52 35.91 -19.77
C ASN A 530 12.58 37.03 -19.75
N ALA A 531 12.32 38.14 -19.08
CA ALA A 531 13.22 39.29 -18.98
C ALA A 531 14.27 39.16 -17.85
N ILE A 532 14.21 38.15 -16.98
CA ILE A 532 15.01 38.07 -15.76
C ILE A 532 16.13 37.04 -15.88
N ASN A 533 17.37 37.47 -15.59
CA ASN A 533 18.49 36.55 -15.43
C ASN A 533 18.40 35.82 -14.09
N LEU A 534 17.86 34.59 -14.13
CA LEU A 534 17.57 33.77 -12.95
C LEU A 534 18.79 33.59 -12.03
N ARG A 535 19.94 33.19 -12.58
CA ARG A 535 21.15 32.89 -11.78
C ARG A 535 21.67 34.14 -11.05
N LYS A 536 21.66 35.30 -11.73
CA LYS A 536 22.06 36.58 -11.12
C LYS A 536 21.04 37.00 -10.06
N ALA A 537 19.75 36.90 -10.35
CA ALA A 537 18.68 37.28 -9.41
C ALA A 537 18.73 36.44 -8.13
N LEU A 538 18.82 35.11 -8.22
CA LEU A 538 18.95 34.21 -7.07
C LEU A 538 20.19 34.51 -6.24
N SER A 539 21.35 34.72 -6.89
CA SER A 539 22.59 35.06 -6.18
C SER A 539 22.46 36.37 -5.40
N VAL A 540 21.89 37.41 -6.02
CA VAL A 540 21.68 38.71 -5.36
C VAL A 540 20.70 38.57 -4.19
N LEU A 541 19.55 37.91 -4.38
CA LEU A 541 18.54 37.74 -3.33
C LEU A 541 19.03 36.89 -2.16
N SER A 542 19.79 35.83 -2.43
CA SER A 542 20.42 35.00 -1.40
C SER A 542 21.45 35.80 -0.61
N SER A 543 22.30 36.58 -1.29
CA SER A 543 23.29 37.45 -0.66
C SER A 543 22.69 38.58 0.19
N ALA A 544 21.47 39.01 -0.14
CA ALA A 544 20.69 39.98 0.61
C ALA A 544 19.81 39.34 1.70
N ALA A 545 19.89 38.02 1.90
CA ALA A 545 19.09 37.26 2.87
C ALA A 545 17.55 37.37 2.70
N LEU A 546 17.11 37.69 1.48
CA LEU A 546 15.68 37.88 1.16
C LEU A 546 14.97 36.57 0.80
N ILE A 547 15.74 35.54 0.43
CA ILE A 547 15.27 34.19 0.12
C ILE A 547 16.03 33.15 0.94
N GLU A 548 15.39 32.03 1.20
CA GLU A 548 15.98 30.84 1.79
C GLU A 548 15.89 29.71 0.76
N GLN A 549 16.95 28.91 0.66
CA GLN A 549 16.94 27.69 -0.16
C GLN A 549 16.90 26.49 0.79
N ARG A 550 15.83 25.71 0.73
CA ARG A 550 15.66 24.46 1.47
C ARG A 550 15.60 23.32 0.47
N ASP A 551 16.63 22.48 0.47
CA ASP A 551 16.79 21.42 -0.53
C ASP A 551 16.66 21.98 -1.96
N GLU A 552 15.68 21.52 -2.72
CA GLU A 552 15.38 21.97 -4.09
C GLU A 552 14.35 23.10 -4.16
N VAL A 553 13.88 23.65 -3.04
CA VAL A 553 12.85 24.69 -2.98
C VAL A 553 13.45 26.04 -2.60
N VAL A 554 13.14 27.07 -3.39
CA VAL A 554 13.45 28.46 -3.08
C VAL A 554 12.21 29.12 -2.48
N LEU A 555 12.33 29.65 -1.26
CA LEU A 555 11.23 30.27 -0.54
C LEU A 555 11.57 31.70 -0.11
N VAL A 556 10.56 32.57 -0.12
CA VAL A 556 10.64 33.89 0.51
C VAL A 556 10.16 33.75 1.94
N ILE A 557 10.93 34.25 2.90
CA ILE A 557 10.57 34.18 4.32
C ILE A 557 9.21 34.88 4.53
N PRO A 558 8.27 34.33 5.34
CA PRO A 558 6.89 34.84 5.40
C PRO A 558 6.76 36.31 5.81
N VAL A 559 7.69 36.81 6.63
CA VAL A 559 7.73 38.23 7.02
C VAL A 559 8.14 39.12 5.83
N ILE A 560 9.10 38.68 5.02
CA ILE A 560 9.57 39.37 3.82
C ILE A 560 8.50 39.33 2.72
N ARG A 561 7.86 38.17 2.52
CA ARG A 561 6.71 38.01 1.62
C ARG A 561 5.61 39.01 1.98
N SER A 562 5.22 39.08 3.25
CA SER A 562 4.21 40.02 3.74
C SER A 562 4.60 41.48 3.49
N TYR A 563 5.87 41.84 3.69
CA TYR A 563 6.37 43.19 3.41
C TYR A 563 6.29 43.52 1.90
N VAL A 564 6.76 42.61 1.04
CA VAL A 564 6.81 42.81 -0.41
C VAL A 564 5.41 42.88 -1.03
N LEU A 565 4.46 42.10 -0.53
CA LEU A 565 3.08 42.08 -1.04
C LEU A 565 2.21 43.23 -0.50
N HIS A 566 2.70 44.02 0.46
CA HIS A 566 1.91 45.09 1.05
C HIS A 566 1.83 46.32 0.12
N PRO A 567 0.63 46.91 -0.10
CA PRO A 567 0.45 48.03 -1.03
C PRO A 567 1.22 49.32 -0.69
N ILE A 568 1.62 49.49 0.58
CA ILE A 568 2.43 50.64 1.02
C ILE A 568 3.86 50.57 0.45
N HIS A 569 4.42 49.37 0.32
CA HIS A 569 5.82 49.19 -0.07
C HIS A 569 5.97 48.92 -1.56
N THR A 570 4.96 48.29 -2.17
CA THR A 570 4.98 47.94 -3.59
C THR A 570 3.76 48.54 -4.28
N PRO A 571 3.94 49.34 -5.35
CA PRO A 571 2.81 49.95 -6.03
C PRO A 571 1.81 48.90 -6.54
N PRO A 572 0.49 49.12 -6.37
CA PRO A 572 -0.53 48.12 -6.71
C PRO A 572 -0.47 47.60 -8.15
N GLN A 573 -0.07 48.44 -9.10
CA GLN A 573 0.06 48.05 -10.50
C GLN A 573 1.08 46.92 -10.70
N PHE A 574 2.25 46.99 -10.05
CA PHE A 574 3.26 45.94 -10.17
C PHE A 574 2.81 44.63 -9.52
N LEU A 575 2.09 44.70 -8.40
CA LEU A 575 1.49 43.52 -7.77
C LEU A 575 0.44 42.87 -8.68
N LYS A 576 -0.39 43.69 -9.35
CA LYS A 576 -1.37 43.23 -10.33
C LYS A 576 -0.69 42.54 -11.51
N ASP A 577 0.35 43.15 -12.09
CA ASP A 577 1.10 42.59 -13.22
C ASP A 577 1.76 41.26 -12.84
N ALA A 578 2.36 41.18 -11.65
CA ALA A 578 2.97 39.96 -11.14
C ALA A 578 1.92 38.85 -10.91
N ARG A 579 0.77 39.16 -10.30
CA ARG A 579 -0.34 38.20 -10.12
C ARG A 579 -0.84 37.69 -11.46
N GLN A 580 -1.07 38.56 -12.44
CA GLN A 580 -1.52 38.18 -13.78
C GLN A 580 -0.50 37.28 -14.49
N HIS A 581 0.79 37.55 -14.33
CA HIS A 581 1.84 36.71 -14.90
C HIS A 581 1.85 35.32 -14.25
N VAL A 582 1.85 35.25 -12.91
CA VAL A 582 1.85 33.99 -12.17
C VAL A 582 0.59 33.16 -12.47
N LEU A 583 -0.58 33.79 -12.53
CA LEU A 583 -1.82 33.12 -12.93
C LEU A 583 -1.70 32.54 -14.35
N ARG A 584 -1.19 33.32 -15.31
CA ARG A 584 -1.00 32.84 -16.69
C ARG A 584 -0.05 31.65 -16.77
N VAL A 585 1.05 31.70 -16.02
CA VAL A 585 2.02 30.60 -15.95
C VAL A 585 1.35 29.35 -15.38
N CYS A 586 0.55 29.47 -14.31
CA CYS A 586 -0.18 28.35 -13.72
C CYS A 586 -1.21 27.76 -14.70
N CYS A 587 -2.00 28.60 -15.38
CA CYS A 587 -2.97 28.12 -16.37
C CYS A 587 -2.28 27.44 -17.56
N THR A 588 -1.16 27.99 -18.03
CA THR A 588 -0.37 27.40 -19.12
C THR A 588 0.25 26.07 -18.71
N PHE A 589 0.79 25.99 -17.50
CA PHE A 589 1.33 24.76 -16.94
C PHE A 589 0.25 23.67 -16.87
N LEU A 590 -0.91 23.98 -16.28
CA LEU A 590 -1.99 23.01 -16.18
C LEU A 590 -2.52 22.57 -17.56
N SER A 591 -2.63 23.48 -18.53
CA SER A 591 -3.09 23.11 -19.87
C SER A 591 -2.09 22.24 -20.64
N GLN A 592 -0.80 22.34 -20.33
CA GLN A 592 0.26 21.47 -20.88
C GLN A 592 0.33 20.10 -20.20
N HIS A 593 -0.18 19.98 -18.97
CA HIS A 593 -0.12 18.78 -18.14
C HIS A 593 -1.52 18.22 -17.82
N ASN A 594 -2.44 18.24 -18.79
CA ASN A 594 -3.85 17.88 -18.61
C ASN A 594 -4.18 16.40 -18.92
N SER A 595 -3.17 15.54 -18.89
CA SER A 595 -3.32 14.12 -19.22
C SER A 595 -4.19 13.36 -18.23
N ARG A 596 -4.71 12.22 -18.68
CA ARG A 596 -5.60 11.34 -17.91
C ARG A 596 -5.02 9.93 -17.82
N PRO A 597 -5.49 9.08 -16.88
CA PRO A 597 -5.14 7.67 -16.88
C PRO A 597 -5.29 7.03 -18.26
N GLY A 598 -4.19 6.48 -18.78
CA GLY A 598 -4.12 5.89 -20.12
C GLY A 598 -3.34 6.71 -21.15
N ASP A 599 -3.06 7.97 -20.87
CA ASP A 599 -2.11 8.77 -21.66
C ASP A 599 -0.67 8.46 -21.21
N ASP A 600 0.27 8.43 -22.16
CA ASP A 600 1.69 8.09 -21.87
C ASP A 600 2.36 9.10 -20.92
N CYS A 601 1.95 10.38 -20.97
CA CYS A 601 2.49 11.44 -20.11
C CYS A 601 1.88 11.49 -18.70
N PHE A 602 0.80 10.74 -18.43
CA PHE A 602 0.07 10.82 -17.16
C PHE A 602 0.93 10.59 -15.90
N PRO A 603 1.84 9.59 -15.86
CA PRO A 603 2.69 9.40 -14.69
C PRO A 603 3.59 10.60 -14.38
N GLU A 604 4.08 11.30 -15.41
CA GLU A 604 4.95 12.47 -15.28
C GLU A 604 4.16 13.71 -14.89
N ASP A 605 3.06 14.01 -15.61
CA ASP A 605 2.17 15.13 -15.31
C ASP A 605 1.64 15.07 -13.87
N ARG A 606 1.26 13.87 -13.41
CA ARG A 606 0.81 13.63 -12.03
C ARG A 606 1.86 14.07 -11.02
N LEU A 607 3.13 13.72 -11.23
CA LEU A 607 4.22 14.09 -10.31
C LEU A 607 4.50 15.59 -10.34
N LEU A 608 4.50 16.21 -11.53
CA LEU A 608 4.74 17.63 -11.70
C LEU A 608 3.64 18.48 -11.04
N ILE A 609 2.36 18.14 -11.27
CA ILE A 609 1.23 18.84 -10.65
C ILE A 609 1.22 18.65 -9.14
N SER A 610 1.38 17.41 -8.64
CA SER A 610 1.43 17.17 -7.18
C SER A 610 2.58 17.91 -6.50
N GLY A 611 3.72 18.12 -7.19
CA GLY A 611 4.84 18.89 -6.67
C GLY A 611 4.56 20.39 -6.50
N GLN A 612 3.59 20.95 -7.24
CA GLN A 612 3.20 22.36 -7.20
C GLN A 612 1.77 22.59 -6.68
N GLU A 613 1.09 21.55 -6.22
CA GLU A 613 -0.36 21.60 -5.95
C GLU A 613 -0.76 22.71 -4.98
N VAL A 614 -0.01 22.90 -3.89
CA VAL A 614 -0.26 23.97 -2.91
C VAL A 614 -0.20 25.36 -3.54
N ASN A 615 0.79 25.60 -4.40
CA ASN A 615 0.93 26.87 -5.10
C ASN A 615 -0.20 27.06 -6.12
N LEU A 616 -0.49 26.04 -6.92
CA LEU A 616 -1.57 26.07 -7.92
C LEU A 616 -2.92 26.35 -7.28
N GLN A 617 -3.24 25.66 -6.18
CA GLN A 617 -4.46 25.91 -5.42
C GLN A 617 -4.51 27.34 -4.87
N SER A 618 -3.48 27.79 -4.15
CA SER A 618 -3.43 29.16 -3.58
C SER A 618 -3.65 30.24 -4.66
N ILE A 619 -2.93 30.14 -5.78
CA ILE A 619 -2.98 31.13 -6.85
C ILE A 619 -4.35 31.15 -7.54
N LEU A 620 -4.93 29.98 -7.82
CA LEU A 620 -6.25 29.88 -8.47
C LEU A 620 -7.39 30.33 -7.54
N LEU A 621 -7.29 30.02 -6.23
CA LEU A 621 -8.24 30.50 -5.22
C LEU A 621 -8.15 32.02 -5.05
N ASP A 622 -6.95 32.59 -4.93
CA ASP A 622 -6.75 34.05 -4.84
C ASP A 622 -7.34 34.75 -6.07
N ALA A 623 -7.05 34.25 -7.27
CA ALA A 623 -7.53 34.81 -8.54
C ALA A 623 -9.07 34.78 -8.69
N THR A 624 -9.77 33.93 -7.94
CA THR A 624 -11.24 33.76 -8.01
C THR A 624 -11.98 34.22 -6.77
N SER A 625 -11.25 34.73 -5.77
CA SER A 625 -11.81 35.25 -4.52
C SER A 625 -12.47 36.63 -4.68
N GLN A 626 -12.04 37.44 -5.66
CA GLN A 626 -12.47 38.82 -5.83
C GLN A 626 -13.73 38.95 -6.69
N LEU A 627 -14.75 39.64 -6.15
CA LEU A 627 -16.11 39.78 -6.67
C LEU A 627 -16.24 40.59 -7.99
N GLU A 628 -15.16 41.21 -8.48
CA GLU A 628 -15.22 42.18 -9.61
C GLU A 628 -14.42 41.74 -10.85
N THR A 629 -13.68 40.64 -10.78
CA THR A 629 -12.87 40.15 -11.92
C THR A 629 -13.64 39.15 -12.76
N ASP A 630 -13.82 39.47 -14.05
CA ASP A 630 -14.25 38.51 -15.07
C ASP A 630 -13.23 37.36 -15.13
N VAL A 631 -13.68 36.17 -14.77
CA VAL A 631 -12.83 34.97 -14.74
C VAL A 631 -12.74 34.43 -16.16
N GLY A 632 -11.56 34.55 -16.77
CA GLY A 632 -11.31 34.08 -18.13
C GLY A 632 -11.45 32.55 -18.28
N PRO A 633 -11.68 32.06 -19.51
CA PRO A 633 -11.83 30.63 -19.79
C PRO A 633 -10.59 29.83 -19.38
N GLU A 634 -9.39 30.38 -19.54
CA GLU A 634 -8.13 29.71 -19.19
C GLU A 634 -8.05 29.42 -17.67
N THR A 635 -8.62 30.28 -16.84
CA THR A 635 -8.67 30.07 -15.38
C THR A 635 -9.67 28.97 -15.03
N PHE A 636 -10.84 28.93 -15.69
CA PHE A 636 -11.81 27.84 -15.48
C PHE A 636 -11.27 26.48 -15.95
N GLU A 637 -10.59 26.45 -17.09
CA GLU A 637 -9.91 25.25 -17.56
C GLU A 637 -8.87 24.77 -16.54
N ALA A 638 -8.05 25.69 -16.00
CA ALA A 638 -7.06 25.38 -14.97
C ALA A 638 -7.72 24.81 -13.68
N LEU A 639 -8.81 25.43 -13.20
CA LEU A 639 -9.56 24.94 -12.04
C LEU A 639 -10.10 23.52 -12.27
N LEU A 640 -10.64 23.24 -13.46
CA LEU A 640 -11.17 21.93 -13.81
C LEU A 640 -10.07 20.88 -13.99
N ILE A 641 -8.93 21.23 -14.57
CA ILE A 641 -7.77 20.33 -14.70
C ILE A 641 -7.27 19.94 -13.32
N LEU A 642 -7.11 20.91 -12.40
CA LEU A 642 -6.66 20.61 -11.04
C LEU A 642 -7.69 19.78 -10.26
N SER A 643 -8.99 20.04 -10.44
CA SER A 643 -10.06 19.22 -9.86
C SER A 643 -9.99 17.77 -10.37
N ARG A 644 -9.83 17.58 -11.69
CA ARG A 644 -9.66 16.24 -12.28
C ARG A 644 -8.37 15.55 -11.82
N HIS A 645 -7.28 16.29 -11.62
CA HIS A 645 -6.06 15.74 -11.02
C HIS A 645 -6.31 15.21 -9.61
N GLN A 646 -7.07 15.95 -8.79
CA GLN A 646 -7.44 15.51 -7.44
C GLN A 646 -8.32 14.26 -7.47
N GLN A 647 -9.24 14.13 -8.42
CA GLN A 647 -10.04 12.90 -8.61
C GLN A 647 -9.16 11.64 -8.77
N TRP A 648 -8.03 11.73 -9.47
CA TRP A 648 -7.16 10.57 -9.73
C TRP A 648 -6.05 10.37 -8.70
N THR A 649 -5.77 11.36 -7.84
CA THR A 649 -4.70 11.30 -6.84
C THR A 649 -5.23 11.16 -5.42
N ARG A 650 -5.92 12.19 -4.94
CA ARG A 650 -6.63 12.21 -3.65
C ARG A 650 -7.91 13.04 -3.83
N PRO A 651 -9.09 12.40 -3.97
CA PRO A 651 -10.35 13.10 -4.12
C PRO A 651 -10.62 14.03 -2.91
N ARG A 652 -10.92 15.30 -3.19
CA ARG A 652 -11.24 16.36 -2.23
C ARG A 652 -12.38 17.19 -2.79
N PHE A 653 -13.43 17.41 -1.98
CA PHE A 653 -14.61 18.11 -2.47
C PHE A 653 -14.45 19.63 -2.46
N GLU A 654 -13.60 20.16 -1.58
CA GLU A 654 -13.48 21.57 -1.28
C GLU A 654 -13.14 22.40 -2.54
N PHE A 655 -12.18 21.94 -3.34
CA PHE A 655 -11.72 22.66 -4.53
C PHE A 655 -12.72 22.59 -5.69
N VAL A 656 -13.35 21.43 -5.94
CA VAL A 656 -14.39 21.30 -6.97
C VAL A 656 -15.67 22.06 -6.60
N GLN A 657 -16.01 22.12 -5.30
CA GLN A 657 -17.12 22.92 -4.79
C GLN A 657 -16.87 24.41 -4.99
N HIS A 658 -15.65 24.89 -4.71
CA HIS A 658 -15.26 26.27 -5.01
C HIS A 658 -15.37 26.57 -6.50
N THR A 659 -14.84 25.68 -7.36
CA THR A 659 -14.91 25.81 -8.83
C THR A 659 -16.35 25.91 -9.31
N LEU A 660 -17.24 25.04 -8.82
CA LEU A 660 -18.67 25.07 -9.11
C LEU A 660 -19.30 26.39 -8.66
N ALA A 661 -19.05 26.82 -7.42
CA ALA A 661 -19.61 28.05 -6.88
C ALA A 661 -19.14 29.30 -7.64
N VAL A 662 -17.89 29.33 -8.11
CA VAL A 662 -17.38 30.42 -8.96
C VAL A 662 -18.10 30.40 -10.31
N ALA A 663 -18.21 29.25 -10.96
CA ALA A 663 -18.88 29.11 -12.26
C ALA A 663 -20.35 29.55 -12.20
N GLU A 664 -21.09 29.13 -11.16
CA GLU A 664 -22.48 29.53 -10.91
C GLU A 664 -22.62 31.03 -10.70
N ARG A 665 -21.74 31.63 -9.88
CA ARG A 665 -21.74 33.08 -9.60
C ARG A 665 -21.46 33.91 -10.85
N THR A 666 -20.58 33.44 -11.73
CA THR A 666 -20.26 34.12 -13.00
C THR A 666 -21.24 33.82 -14.14
N GLY A 667 -22.21 32.92 -13.93
CA GLY A 667 -23.18 32.53 -14.97
C GLY A 667 -22.60 31.71 -16.12
N GLN A 668 -21.48 31.01 -15.90
CA GLN A 668 -20.78 30.25 -16.94
C GLN A 668 -21.26 28.79 -16.98
N GLU A 669 -22.41 28.56 -17.62
CA GLU A 669 -23.13 27.27 -17.59
C GLU A 669 -22.32 26.05 -18.06
N SER A 670 -21.40 26.22 -19.01
CA SER A 670 -20.50 25.12 -19.45
C SER A 670 -19.60 24.63 -18.32
N TYR A 671 -19.01 25.55 -17.55
CA TYR A 671 -18.15 25.19 -16.43
C TYR A 671 -18.94 24.69 -15.23
N VAL A 672 -20.19 25.14 -15.05
CA VAL A 672 -21.12 24.55 -14.07
C VAL A 672 -21.36 23.07 -14.40
N ALA A 673 -21.69 22.74 -15.64
CA ALA A 673 -21.91 21.36 -16.08
C ALA A 673 -20.66 20.48 -15.87
N GLN A 674 -19.49 20.97 -16.29
CA GLN A 674 -18.22 20.25 -16.12
C GLN A 674 -17.81 20.07 -14.65
N SER A 675 -18.06 21.07 -13.81
CA SER A 675 -17.76 20.98 -12.36
C SER A 675 -18.67 19.98 -11.67
N LEU A 676 -19.98 19.96 -12.02
CA LEU A 676 -20.92 18.96 -11.51
C LEU A 676 -20.55 17.54 -11.96
N ALA A 677 -20.12 17.37 -13.21
CA ALA A 677 -19.64 16.07 -13.69
C ALA A 677 -18.40 15.61 -12.92
N CYS A 678 -17.38 16.47 -12.77
CA CYS A 678 -16.18 16.16 -12.00
C CYS A 678 -16.50 15.83 -10.53
N TYR A 679 -17.41 16.58 -9.89
CA TYR A 679 -17.88 16.28 -8.55
C TYR A 679 -18.59 14.92 -8.51
N GLY A 680 -19.48 14.63 -9.46
CA GLY A 680 -20.15 13.35 -9.58
C GLY A 680 -19.18 12.17 -9.73
N GLU A 681 -18.15 12.32 -10.55
CA GLU A 681 -17.09 11.32 -10.73
C GLU A 681 -16.21 11.14 -9.49
N MET A 682 -15.89 12.22 -8.75
CA MET A 682 -15.24 12.11 -7.44
C MET A 682 -16.09 11.35 -6.43
N CYS A 683 -17.41 11.59 -6.42
CA CYS A 683 -18.32 10.82 -5.58
C CYS A 683 -18.33 9.34 -5.97
N LEU A 684 -18.27 9.03 -7.26
CA LEU A 684 -18.16 7.65 -7.75
C LEU A 684 -16.83 7.00 -7.31
N ALA A 685 -15.70 7.71 -7.42
CA ALA A 685 -14.40 7.23 -6.98
C ALA A 685 -14.30 6.96 -5.46
N LEU A 686 -15.22 7.54 -4.68
CA LEU A 686 -15.35 7.35 -3.23
C LEU A 686 -16.56 6.48 -2.86
N ASP A 687 -17.17 5.79 -3.82
CA ASP A 687 -18.35 4.92 -3.67
C ASP A 687 -19.60 5.60 -3.06
N GLN A 688 -19.68 6.93 -3.16
CA GLN A 688 -20.83 7.74 -2.74
C GLN A 688 -21.90 7.79 -3.85
N TYR A 689 -22.42 6.63 -4.26
CA TYR A 689 -23.28 6.49 -5.44
C TYR A 689 -24.52 7.37 -5.42
N ASN A 690 -25.15 7.63 -4.26
CA ASN A 690 -26.32 8.51 -4.18
C ASN A 690 -25.99 9.94 -4.59
N LYS A 691 -24.90 10.49 -4.06
CA LYS A 691 -24.44 11.84 -4.41
C LYS A 691 -23.92 11.87 -5.83
N ALA A 692 -23.24 10.82 -6.28
CA ALA A 692 -22.78 10.69 -7.66
C ALA A 692 -23.97 10.78 -8.63
N ILE A 693 -25.04 9.99 -8.42
CA ILE A 693 -26.25 10.01 -9.24
C ILE A 693 -26.88 11.41 -9.26
N GLU A 694 -27.00 12.07 -8.10
CA GLU A 694 -27.53 13.43 -8.01
C GLU A 694 -26.71 14.41 -8.86
N LYS A 695 -25.40 14.49 -8.65
CA LYS A 695 -24.52 15.46 -9.33
C LYS A 695 -24.38 15.16 -10.83
N LEU A 696 -24.25 13.89 -11.21
CA LEU A 696 -24.17 13.48 -12.62
C LEU A 696 -25.48 13.73 -13.35
N SER A 697 -26.65 13.55 -12.71
CA SER A 697 -27.94 13.87 -13.34
C SER A 697 -28.10 15.37 -13.58
N LEU A 698 -27.67 16.20 -12.62
CA LEU A 698 -27.66 17.66 -12.80
C LEU A 698 -26.69 18.10 -13.91
N ALA A 699 -25.50 17.47 -13.98
CA ALA A 699 -24.53 17.71 -15.04
C ALA A 699 -25.10 17.32 -16.41
N HIS A 700 -25.70 16.13 -16.51
CA HIS A 700 -26.38 15.64 -17.71
C HIS A 700 -27.39 16.67 -18.23
N ASP A 701 -28.30 17.14 -17.38
CA ASP A 701 -29.38 18.05 -17.81
C ASP A 701 -28.81 19.36 -18.34
N LYS A 702 -27.73 19.88 -17.74
CA LYS A 702 -27.03 21.05 -18.24
C LYS A 702 -26.32 20.79 -19.58
N PHE A 703 -25.65 19.65 -19.75
CA PHE A 703 -25.02 19.30 -21.03
C PHE A 703 -26.04 19.18 -22.17
N ILE A 704 -27.23 18.63 -21.90
CA ILE A 704 -28.32 18.60 -22.89
C ILE A 704 -28.76 20.02 -23.29
N LEU A 705 -28.91 20.94 -22.32
CA LEU A 705 -29.26 22.33 -22.60
C LEU A 705 -28.16 23.06 -23.40
N LEU A 706 -26.90 22.72 -23.17
CA LEU A 706 -25.74 23.25 -23.89
C LEU A 706 -25.55 22.63 -25.29
N GLY A 707 -26.27 21.54 -25.59
CA GLY A 707 -26.15 20.80 -26.84
C GLY A 707 -24.98 19.81 -26.90
N ASP A 708 -24.25 19.60 -25.80
CA ASP A 708 -23.16 18.63 -25.72
C ASP A 708 -23.71 17.24 -25.36
N ARG A 709 -24.18 16.53 -26.39
CA ARG A 709 -24.79 15.21 -26.22
C ARG A 709 -23.80 14.13 -25.79
N SER A 710 -22.53 14.23 -26.19
CA SER A 710 -21.51 13.26 -25.79
C SER A 710 -21.17 13.38 -24.30
N ALA A 711 -21.04 14.60 -23.77
CA ALA A 711 -20.84 14.80 -22.33
C ALA A 711 -22.07 14.40 -21.51
N ALA A 712 -23.28 14.68 -22.01
CA ALA A 712 -24.52 14.19 -21.40
C ALA A 712 -24.58 12.66 -21.37
N ALA A 713 -24.28 12.00 -22.50
CA ALA A 713 -24.23 10.55 -22.60
C ALA A 713 -23.20 9.93 -21.64
N HIS A 714 -22.05 10.57 -21.46
CA HIS A 714 -21.05 10.16 -20.49
C HIS A 714 -21.61 10.21 -19.06
N CYS A 715 -22.28 11.31 -18.69
CA CYS A 715 -22.94 11.40 -17.39
C CYS A 715 -23.99 10.30 -17.20
N THR A 716 -24.81 10.03 -18.23
CA THR A 716 -25.80 8.92 -18.23
C THR A 716 -25.12 7.57 -18.01
N LEU A 717 -23.95 7.34 -18.62
CA LEU A 717 -23.19 6.10 -18.47
C LEU A 717 -22.57 5.95 -17.07
N GLN A 718 -22.08 7.04 -16.47
CA GLN A 718 -21.60 7.02 -15.08
C GLN A 718 -22.75 6.80 -14.08
N VAL A 719 -23.94 7.36 -14.35
CA VAL A 719 -25.16 7.06 -13.57
C VAL A 719 -25.55 5.59 -13.72
N PHE A 720 -25.44 5.03 -14.93
CA PHE A 720 -25.63 3.59 -15.14
C PHE A 720 -24.69 2.78 -14.25
N ASP A 721 -23.38 3.08 -14.24
CA ASP A 721 -22.39 2.38 -13.43
C ASP A 721 -22.76 2.42 -11.93
N CYS A 722 -23.07 3.61 -11.40
CA CYS A 722 -23.57 3.79 -10.03
C CYS A 722 -24.81 2.91 -9.72
N MET A 723 -25.74 2.82 -10.68
CA MET A 723 -26.98 2.06 -10.53
C MET A 723 -26.76 0.55 -10.58
N THR A 724 -25.74 0.06 -11.29
CA THR A 724 -25.40 -1.38 -11.30
C THR A 724 -25.04 -1.89 -9.92
N HIS A 725 -24.36 -1.07 -9.12
CA HIS A 725 -24.04 -1.41 -7.73
C HIS A 725 -25.32 -1.53 -6.89
N LYS A 726 -26.31 -0.65 -7.10
CA LYS A 726 -27.55 -0.62 -6.30
C LYS A 726 -28.62 -1.63 -6.74
N ASP A 727 -28.56 -2.10 -7.98
CA ASP A 727 -29.52 -3.04 -8.55
C ASP A 727 -28.82 -4.24 -9.20
N PRO A 728 -28.56 -5.31 -8.42
CA PRO A 728 -27.94 -6.53 -8.94
C PRO A 728 -28.74 -7.21 -10.07
N SER A 729 -30.02 -6.87 -10.23
CA SER A 729 -30.88 -7.42 -11.29
C SER A 729 -30.79 -6.64 -12.61
N PHE A 730 -30.10 -5.50 -12.62
CA PHE A 730 -29.95 -4.57 -13.75
C PHE A 730 -31.25 -4.02 -14.34
N LYS A 731 -32.42 -4.33 -13.76
CA LYS A 731 -33.72 -3.94 -14.32
C LYS A 731 -33.88 -2.43 -14.39
N ARG A 732 -33.41 -1.72 -13.36
CA ARG A 732 -33.44 -0.24 -13.29
C ARG A 732 -32.26 0.41 -14.01
N ALA A 733 -31.12 -0.30 -14.11
CA ALA A 733 -29.91 0.22 -14.75
C ALA A 733 -29.98 0.15 -16.28
N THR A 734 -30.43 -0.97 -16.86
CA THR A 734 -30.42 -1.21 -18.32
C THR A 734 -31.00 -0.08 -19.18
N PRO A 735 -32.10 0.60 -18.82
CA PRO A 735 -32.62 1.73 -19.60
C PRO A 735 -31.64 2.89 -19.77
N PHE A 736 -30.77 3.13 -18.77
CA PHE A 736 -29.73 4.17 -18.86
C PHE A 736 -28.67 3.83 -19.89
N LEU A 737 -28.32 2.56 -20.06
CA LEU A 737 -27.35 2.13 -21.08
C LEU A 737 -27.89 2.39 -22.50
N SER A 738 -29.14 2.01 -22.76
CA SER A 738 -29.80 2.28 -24.06
C SER A 738 -29.92 3.78 -24.34
N ARG A 739 -30.18 4.57 -23.29
CA ARG A 739 -30.22 6.03 -23.37
C ARG A 739 -28.85 6.60 -23.71
N ALA A 740 -27.80 6.23 -22.98
CA ALA A 740 -26.44 6.68 -23.24
C ALA A 740 -26.00 6.33 -24.68
N GLN A 741 -26.33 5.12 -25.14
CA GLN A 741 -26.02 4.70 -26.51
C GLN A 741 -26.72 5.59 -27.57
N SER A 742 -27.97 5.98 -27.32
CA SER A 742 -28.71 6.89 -28.20
C SER A 742 -28.17 8.33 -28.15
N GLU A 743 -27.71 8.78 -26.98
CA GLU A 743 -27.19 10.14 -26.77
C GLU A 743 -25.81 10.32 -27.41
N TYR A 744 -24.91 9.34 -27.28
CA TYR A 744 -23.61 9.32 -27.96
C TYR A 744 -23.76 9.36 -29.49
N GLY A 745 -24.80 8.73 -30.03
CA GLY A 745 -25.00 8.62 -31.47
C GLY A 745 -23.93 7.76 -32.17
N PRO A 746 -24.07 7.54 -33.49
CA PRO A 746 -23.19 6.62 -34.22
C PRO A 746 -21.80 7.21 -34.53
N GLU A 747 -21.60 8.52 -34.35
CA GLU A 747 -20.34 9.21 -34.66
C GLU A 747 -19.33 9.12 -33.50
N ASP A 748 -19.80 8.93 -32.26
CA ASP A 748 -18.94 8.81 -31.08
C ASP A 748 -18.48 7.36 -30.87
N ASP A 749 -17.51 6.95 -31.68
CA ASP A 749 -16.91 5.61 -31.65
C ASP A 749 -16.42 5.19 -30.26
N PHE A 750 -15.91 6.15 -29.46
CA PHE A 750 -15.42 5.89 -28.10
C PHE A 750 -16.58 5.62 -27.15
N GLY A 751 -17.59 6.49 -27.11
CA GLY A 751 -18.78 6.33 -26.29
C GLY A 751 -19.58 5.06 -26.64
N GLN A 752 -19.67 4.72 -27.93
CA GLN A 752 -20.27 3.46 -28.38
C GLN A 752 -19.49 2.24 -27.88
N ALA A 753 -18.15 2.26 -27.95
CA ALA A 753 -17.32 1.19 -27.41
C ALA A 753 -17.50 1.02 -25.90
N GLN A 754 -17.63 2.13 -25.14
CA GLN A 754 -17.94 2.08 -23.71
C GLN A 754 -19.32 1.44 -23.45
N CYS A 755 -20.35 1.79 -24.23
CA CYS A 755 -21.67 1.16 -24.10
C CYS A 755 -21.63 -0.36 -24.36
N VAL A 756 -20.88 -0.78 -25.39
CA VAL A 756 -20.70 -2.21 -25.71
C VAL A 756 -19.94 -2.95 -24.61
N PHE A 757 -18.94 -2.31 -23.99
CA PHE A 757 -18.25 -2.86 -22.83
C PHE A 757 -19.21 -3.14 -21.67
N TYR A 758 -20.03 -2.15 -21.28
CA TYR A 758 -21.00 -2.32 -20.19
C TYR A 758 -22.09 -3.34 -20.52
N LEU A 759 -22.54 -3.41 -21.77
CA LEU A 759 -23.45 -4.48 -22.22
C LEU A 759 -22.82 -5.87 -21.99
N GLY A 760 -21.53 -6.02 -22.27
CA GLY A 760 -20.77 -7.23 -21.97
C GLY A 760 -20.72 -7.56 -20.48
N VAL A 761 -20.57 -6.55 -19.62
CA VAL A 761 -20.60 -6.72 -18.15
C VAL A 761 -21.97 -7.19 -17.66
N ILE A 762 -23.06 -6.63 -18.19
CA ILE A 762 -24.43 -7.07 -17.86
C ILE A 762 -24.62 -8.55 -18.22
N TYR A 763 -24.26 -8.93 -19.45
CA TYR A 763 -24.39 -10.33 -19.89
C TYR A 763 -23.56 -11.29 -19.04
N TRP A 764 -22.37 -10.89 -18.62
CA TRP A 764 -21.54 -11.69 -17.73
C TRP A 764 -22.24 -11.92 -16.38
N GLN A 765 -22.77 -10.87 -15.75
CA GLN A 765 -23.40 -11.00 -14.43
C GLN A 765 -24.72 -11.78 -14.44
N GLN A 766 -25.45 -11.80 -15.57
CA GLN A 766 -26.67 -12.62 -15.72
C GLN A 766 -26.39 -14.13 -15.70
N ASN A 767 -25.11 -14.56 -15.82
CA ASN A 767 -24.60 -15.91 -15.53
C ASN A 767 -25.28 -17.09 -16.28
N GLY A 768 -25.97 -16.85 -17.41
CA GLY A 768 -26.47 -17.90 -18.31
C GLY A 768 -25.42 -18.36 -19.33
N ASN A 769 -25.44 -19.65 -19.72
CA ASN A 769 -24.52 -20.23 -20.72
C ASN A 769 -24.51 -19.46 -22.06
N GLU A 770 -25.69 -19.08 -22.58
CA GLU A 770 -25.79 -18.26 -23.80
C GLU A 770 -25.35 -16.80 -23.57
N ASP A 771 -25.50 -16.30 -22.36
CA ASP A 771 -25.17 -14.93 -22.00
C ASP A 771 -23.67 -14.74 -21.79
N LEU A 772 -22.93 -15.76 -21.32
CA LEU A 772 -21.46 -15.73 -21.28
C LEU A 772 -20.83 -15.61 -22.68
N PHE A 773 -21.42 -16.23 -23.70
CA PHE A 773 -20.95 -16.08 -25.08
C PHE A 773 -21.21 -14.67 -25.62
N LYS A 774 -22.38 -14.09 -25.32
CA LYS A 774 -22.68 -12.68 -25.66
C LYS A 774 -21.72 -11.74 -24.92
N ALA A 775 -21.48 -11.97 -23.64
CA ALA A 775 -20.52 -11.21 -22.83
C ALA A 775 -19.13 -11.23 -23.47
N HIS A 776 -18.63 -12.42 -23.81
CA HIS A 776 -17.34 -12.58 -24.47
C HIS A 776 -17.25 -11.78 -25.79
N ASN A 777 -18.27 -11.88 -26.64
CA ASN A 777 -18.30 -11.17 -27.92
C ASN A 777 -18.33 -9.66 -27.73
N CYS A 778 -19.22 -9.13 -26.87
CA CYS A 778 -19.31 -7.70 -26.59
C CYS A 778 -17.99 -7.17 -26.02
N LEU A 779 -17.42 -7.84 -25.02
CA LEU A 779 -16.17 -7.41 -24.40
C LEU A 779 -14.99 -7.45 -25.39
N ASN A 780 -14.93 -8.44 -26.28
CA ASN A 780 -13.90 -8.48 -27.33
C ASN A 780 -14.11 -7.42 -28.41
N GLN A 781 -15.35 -7.15 -28.80
CA GLN A 781 -15.68 -6.07 -29.74
C GLN A 781 -15.25 -4.71 -29.18
N ALA A 782 -15.61 -4.41 -27.93
CA ALA A 782 -15.17 -3.21 -27.24
C ALA A 782 -13.64 -3.14 -27.15
N ARG A 783 -12.98 -4.25 -26.76
CA ARG A 783 -11.51 -4.34 -26.69
C ARG A 783 -10.84 -3.97 -28.01
N MET A 784 -11.31 -4.55 -29.12
CA MET A 784 -10.76 -4.29 -30.45
C MET A 784 -10.97 -2.83 -30.84
N LYS A 785 -12.16 -2.27 -30.60
CA LYS A 785 -12.45 -0.87 -30.89
C LYS A 785 -11.57 0.09 -30.07
N PHE A 786 -11.37 -0.19 -28.78
CA PHE A 786 -10.44 0.61 -27.97
C PHE A 786 -9.00 0.52 -28.46
N MET A 787 -8.54 -0.66 -28.91
CA MET A 787 -7.20 -0.80 -29.51
C MET A 787 -7.07 0.01 -30.81
N GLU A 788 -8.09 0.00 -31.67
CA GLU A 788 -8.12 0.81 -32.90
C GLU A 788 -8.04 2.31 -32.60
N LEU A 789 -8.69 2.77 -31.52
CA LEU A 789 -8.67 4.16 -31.06
C LEU A 789 -7.39 4.53 -30.26
N GLY A 790 -6.46 3.59 -30.07
CA GLY A 790 -5.27 3.80 -29.23
C GLY A 790 -5.54 3.86 -27.72
N LYS A 791 -6.76 3.53 -27.29
CA LYS A 791 -7.26 3.58 -25.91
C LYS A 791 -6.87 2.33 -25.12
N ARG A 792 -5.58 2.24 -24.78
CA ARG A 792 -4.99 1.04 -24.13
C ARG A 792 -5.50 0.81 -22.71
N PHE A 793 -5.81 1.87 -21.97
CA PHE A 793 -6.33 1.78 -20.62
C PHE A 793 -7.74 1.17 -20.59
N GLU A 794 -8.63 1.62 -21.47
CA GLU A 794 -9.95 1.04 -21.71
C GLU A 794 -9.87 -0.40 -22.21
N SER A 795 -8.87 -0.71 -23.04
CA SER A 795 -8.58 -2.09 -23.45
C SER A 795 -8.20 -2.99 -22.26
N ALA A 796 -7.46 -2.46 -21.27
CA ALA A 796 -7.12 -3.19 -20.05
C ALA A 796 -8.38 -3.55 -19.23
N HIS A 797 -9.36 -2.65 -19.17
CA HIS A 797 -10.66 -2.95 -18.54
C HIS A 797 -11.37 -4.10 -19.24
N CYS A 798 -11.39 -4.13 -20.58
CA CYS A 798 -11.93 -5.27 -21.33
C CYS A 798 -11.18 -6.57 -21.03
N LEU A 799 -9.84 -6.54 -20.96
CA LEU A 799 -9.02 -7.73 -20.63
C LEU A 799 -9.35 -8.27 -19.23
N GLN A 800 -9.46 -7.40 -18.23
CA GLN A 800 -9.84 -7.79 -16.88
C GLN A 800 -11.25 -8.41 -16.85
N GLN A 801 -12.24 -7.81 -17.51
CA GLN A 801 -13.60 -8.38 -17.54
C GLN A 801 -13.69 -9.68 -18.35
N LEU A 802 -12.92 -9.80 -19.45
CA LEU A 802 -12.80 -11.05 -20.18
C LEU A 802 -12.20 -12.15 -19.29
N SER A 803 -11.20 -11.84 -18.46
CA SER A 803 -10.62 -12.82 -17.52
C SER A 803 -11.67 -13.38 -16.56
N LYS A 804 -12.54 -12.53 -16.02
CA LYS A 804 -13.67 -12.93 -15.16
C LYS A 804 -14.69 -13.79 -15.92
N THR A 805 -14.94 -13.47 -17.20
CA THR A 805 -15.84 -14.26 -18.06
C THR A 805 -15.29 -15.66 -18.32
N TYR A 806 -13.99 -15.80 -18.54
CA TYR A 806 -13.35 -17.11 -18.68
C TYR A 806 -13.36 -17.90 -17.36
N GLN A 807 -13.15 -17.24 -16.22
CA GLN A 807 -13.23 -17.88 -14.91
C GLN A 807 -14.62 -18.44 -14.61
N THR A 808 -15.69 -17.66 -14.82
CA THR A 808 -17.07 -18.12 -14.54
C THR A 808 -17.50 -19.27 -15.45
N SER A 809 -16.98 -19.33 -16.69
CA SER A 809 -17.28 -20.42 -17.64
C SER A 809 -16.84 -21.82 -17.16
N ILE A 810 -15.92 -21.90 -16.19
CA ILE A 810 -15.40 -23.17 -15.66
C ILE A 810 -16.46 -23.92 -14.84
N HIS A 811 -17.30 -23.17 -14.13
CA HIS A 811 -18.28 -23.74 -13.21
C HIS A 811 -19.60 -24.15 -13.91
N GLN A 812 -19.71 -23.99 -15.23
CA GLN A 812 -20.92 -24.32 -16.00
C GLN A 812 -20.79 -25.66 -16.76
N PRO A 813 -21.82 -26.54 -16.72
CA PRO A 813 -21.83 -27.77 -17.50
C PRO A 813 -21.90 -27.43 -18.99
N ARG A 814 -20.87 -27.83 -19.76
CA ARG A 814 -20.75 -27.57 -21.20
C ARG A 814 -21.89 -28.27 -21.97
N PRO A 815 -22.81 -27.54 -22.64
CA PRO A 815 -23.82 -28.19 -23.49
C PRO A 815 -23.29 -28.55 -24.88
N ASN A 816 -22.10 -28.08 -25.25
CA ASN A 816 -21.40 -28.39 -26.49
C ASN A 816 -19.93 -27.93 -26.39
N PRO A 817 -18.97 -28.55 -27.09
CA PRO A 817 -17.62 -28.01 -27.23
C PRO A 817 -17.68 -26.75 -28.09
N ASN A 818 -17.82 -25.58 -27.46
CA ASN A 818 -17.81 -24.30 -28.16
C ASN A 818 -16.37 -23.92 -28.59
N PRO A 819 -16.19 -23.16 -29.68
CA PRO A 819 -14.91 -22.93 -30.39
C PRO A 819 -13.96 -21.93 -29.69
N MET A 820 -14.09 -21.70 -28.39
CA MET A 820 -13.19 -20.84 -27.61
C MET A 820 -11.91 -21.59 -27.26
N SER A 821 -11.05 -21.84 -28.26
CA SER A 821 -9.69 -22.37 -28.14
C SER A 821 -9.55 -23.75 -27.45
N ASN A 822 -8.65 -24.60 -27.95
CA ASN A 822 -8.26 -25.86 -27.28
C ASN A 822 -7.46 -25.64 -25.98
N ALA A 823 -7.43 -24.42 -25.44
CA ALA A 823 -6.66 -24.04 -24.26
C ALA A 823 -7.55 -24.09 -23.01
N ASP A 824 -6.95 -24.44 -21.87
CA ASP A 824 -7.61 -24.43 -20.57
C ASP A 824 -8.18 -23.02 -20.25
N PRO A 825 -9.51 -22.87 -20.04
CA PRO A 825 -10.14 -21.57 -19.77
C PRO A 825 -9.50 -20.79 -18.62
N LEU A 826 -9.00 -21.51 -17.62
CA LEU A 826 -8.38 -20.94 -16.42
C LEU A 826 -6.99 -20.37 -16.73
N SER A 827 -6.18 -21.08 -17.53
CA SER A 827 -4.93 -20.55 -18.08
C SER A 827 -5.15 -19.29 -18.92
N LYS A 828 -6.25 -19.22 -19.68
CA LYS A 828 -6.59 -18.04 -20.48
C LYS A 828 -7.02 -16.86 -19.61
N ALA A 829 -7.81 -17.12 -18.57
CA ALA A 829 -8.20 -16.11 -17.59
C ALA A 829 -6.96 -15.47 -16.94
N LEU A 830 -6.01 -16.28 -16.46
CA LEU A 830 -4.75 -15.78 -15.90
C LEU A 830 -3.94 -14.94 -16.88
N GLN A 831 -3.82 -15.39 -18.14
CA GLN A 831 -3.09 -14.63 -19.16
C GLN A 831 -3.72 -13.25 -19.36
N LEU A 832 -5.05 -13.18 -19.50
CA LEU A 832 -5.77 -11.93 -19.73
C LEU A 832 -5.66 -10.98 -18.53
N ALA A 833 -5.76 -11.51 -17.30
CA ALA A 833 -5.63 -10.74 -16.08
C ALA A 833 -4.19 -10.20 -15.90
N ASN A 834 -3.15 -11.00 -16.19
CA ASN A 834 -1.76 -10.51 -16.15
C ASN A 834 -1.50 -9.42 -17.20
N ASN A 835 -2.02 -9.57 -18.42
CA ASN A 835 -1.91 -8.53 -19.45
C ASN A 835 -2.59 -7.22 -19.02
N ALA A 836 -3.73 -7.29 -18.32
CA ALA A 836 -4.39 -6.11 -17.76
C ALA A 836 -3.54 -5.48 -16.64
N LEU A 837 -2.96 -6.29 -15.75
CA LEU A 837 -2.08 -5.83 -14.67
C LEU A 837 -0.86 -5.08 -15.21
N GLU A 838 -0.21 -5.60 -16.25
CA GLU A 838 0.94 -4.95 -16.91
C GLU A 838 0.57 -3.56 -17.45
N LEU A 839 -0.59 -3.43 -18.10
CA LEU A 839 -1.07 -2.15 -18.59
C LEU A 839 -1.36 -1.17 -17.44
N TYR A 840 -2.03 -1.62 -16.37
CA TYR A 840 -2.30 -0.76 -15.21
C TYR A 840 -1.03 -0.30 -14.50
N ASP A 841 -0.01 -1.15 -14.39
CA ASP A 841 1.29 -0.78 -13.81
C ASP A 841 2.06 0.20 -14.71
N GLN A 842 1.97 0.05 -16.03
CA GLN A 842 2.57 0.98 -16.99
C GLN A 842 2.01 2.40 -16.81
N PHE A 843 0.70 2.55 -16.63
CA PHE A 843 0.06 3.86 -16.40
C PHE A 843 0.15 4.36 -14.95
N LYS A 844 0.76 3.59 -14.03
CA LYS A 844 0.91 3.92 -12.60
C LYS A 844 -0.42 4.20 -11.90
N CYS A 845 -1.46 3.47 -12.30
CA CYS A 845 -2.81 3.55 -11.73
C CYS A 845 -3.00 2.49 -10.65
N GLU A 846 -2.47 2.74 -9.46
CA GLU A 846 -2.41 1.79 -8.35
C GLU A 846 -3.78 1.23 -7.92
N GLU A 847 -4.86 2.01 -8.00
CA GLU A 847 -6.23 1.57 -7.67
C GLU A 847 -6.66 0.39 -8.55
N TYR A 848 -6.37 0.46 -9.85
CA TYR A 848 -6.69 -0.60 -10.81
C TYR A 848 -5.71 -1.77 -10.74
N VAL A 849 -4.45 -1.51 -10.37
CA VAL A 849 -3.48 -2.57 -10.03
C VAL A 849 -4.01 -3.41 -8.86
N GLY A 850 -4.45 -2.76 -7.77
CA GLY A 850 -5.07 -3.44 -6.62
C GLY A 850 -6.28 -4.28 -7.04
N ARG A 851 -7.19 -3.71 -7.84
CA ARG A 851 -8.39 -4.41 -8.31
C ARG A 851 -8.06 -5.61 -9.20
N CYS A 852 -7.05 -5.48 -10.05
CA CYS A 852 -6.60 -6.56 -10.93
C CYS A 852 -5.92 -7.69 -10.15
N LEU A 853 -5.14 -7.35 -9.11
CA LEU A 853 -4.55 -8.33 -8.19
C LEU A 853 -5.61 -9.13 -7.44
N LEU A 854 -6.71 -8.50 -7.02
CA LEU A 854 -7.86 -9.22 -6.46
C LEU A 854 -8.48 -10.18 -7.48
N THR A 855 -8.73 -9.74 -8.71
CA THR A 855 -9.19 -10.64 -9.79
C THR A 855 -8.24 -11.83 -9.99
N LEU A 856 -6.93 -11.60 -9.99
CA LEU A 856 -5.93 -12.67 -10.09
C LEU A 856 -5.99 -13.64 -8.92
N SER A 857 -6.16 -13.13 -7.69
CA SER A 857 -6.30 -13.96 -6.50
C SER A 857 -7.53 -14.87 -6.57
N GLU A 858 -8.65 -14.36 -7.05
CA GLU A 858 -9.89 -15.12 -7.25
C GLU A 858 -9.70 -16.23 -8.29
N ILE A 859 -9.04 -15.93 -9.42
CA ILE A 859 -8.74 -16.92 -10.46
C ILE A 859 -7.82 -18.01 -9.92
N LEU A 860 -6.78 -17.64 -9.16
CA LEU A 860 -5.83 -18.57 -8.53
C LEU A 860 -6.51 -19.48 -7.49
N LEU A 861 -7.43 -18.91 -6.71
CA LEU A 861 -8.28 -19.66 -5.79
C LEU A 861 -9.15 -20.69 -6.52
N SER A 862 -9.72 -20.34 -7.68
CA SER A 862 -10.44 -21.29 -8.54
C SER A 862 -9.53 -22.43 -9.05
N GLN A 863 -8.21 -22.21 -9.20
CA GLN A 863 -7.25 -23.28 -9.51
C GLN A 863 -6.86 -24.14 -8.30
N LYS A 864 -7.28 -23.75 -7.07
CA LYS A 864 -6.77 -24.27 -5.80
C LYS A 864 -5.27 -24.02 -5.58
N SER A 865 -4.71 -23.02 -6.25
CA SER A 865 -3.35 -22.52 -6.00
C SER A 865 -3.41 -21.50 -4.87
N TYR A 866 -3.68 -21.99 -3.65
CA TYR A 866 -3.96 -21.13 -2.49
C TYR A 866 -2.81 -20.16 -2.17
N ASP A 867 -1.57 -20.62 -2.27
CA ASP A 867 -0.39 -19.83 -1.91
C ASP A 867 -0.17 -18.66 -2.87
N ASP A 868 -0.27 -18.93 -4.17
CA ASP A 868 -0.20 -17.89 -5.20
C ASP A 868 -1.37 -16.91 -5.07
N ALA A 869 -2.58 -17.41 -4.79
CA ALA A 869 -3.76 -16.59 -4.57
C ALA A 869 -3.56 -15.63 -3.39
N LEU A 870 -3.07 -16.16 -2.26
CA LEU A 870 -2.79 -15.39 -1.06
C LEU A 870 -1.69 -14.35 -1.31
N GLY A 871 -0.66 -14.71 -2.07
CA GLY A 871 0.38 -13.78 -2.50
C GLY A 871 -0.17 -12.58 -3.29
N ARG A 872 -1.14 -12.81 -4.21
CA ARG A 872 -1.79 -11.72 -4.96
C ARG A 872 -2.73 -10.88 -4.10
N ALA A 873 -3.50 -11.50 -3.22
CA ALA A 873 -4.38 -10.80 -2.29
C ALA A 873 -3.58 -9.89 -1.33
N HIS A 874 -2.41 -10.33 -0.86
CA HIS A 874 -1.50 -9.50 -0.07
C HIS A 874 -0.90 -8.33 -0.85
N GLN A 875 -0.51 -8.55 -2.10
CA GLN A 875 -0.04 -7.45 -2.95
C GLN A 875 -1.14 -6.40 -3.10
N ALA A 876 -2.40 -6.82 -3.32
CA ALA A 876 -3.53 -5.91 -3.34
C ALA A 876 -3.72 -5.17 -2.00
N LEU A 877 -3.63 -5.89 -0.88
CA LEU A 877 -3.71 -5.31 0.47
C LEU A 877 -2.65 -4.22 0.69
N LYS A 878 -1.41 -4.49 0.29
CA LYS A 878 -0.30 -3.52 0.39
C LYS A 878 -0.57 -2.29 -0.47
N THR A 879 -1.04 -2.47 -1.71
CA THR A 879 -1.39 -1.39 -2.63
C THR A 879 -2.53 -0.54 -2.07
N TYR A 880 -3.61 -1.16 -1.58
CA TYR A 880 -4.73 -0.40 -1.02
C TYR A 880 -4.40 0.29 0.31
N LYS A 881 -3.50 -0.28 1.12
CA LYS A 881 -2.95 0.40 2.30
C LYS A 881 -2.10 1.62 1.92
N SER A 882 -1.26 1.53 0.88
CA SER A 882 -0.47 2.68 0.41
C SER A 882 -1.34 3.77 -0.22
N LEU A 883 -2.45 3.39 -0.85
CA LEU A 883 -3.46 4.31 -1.35
C LEU A 883 -4.35 4.89 -0.24
N GLY A 884 -4.39 4.23 0.91
CA GLY A 884 -5.33 4.46 2.01
C GLY A 884 -6.79 4.41 1.59
N ASN A 885 -7.11 3.43 0.74
CA ASN A 885 -8.47 3.08 0.35
C ASN A 885 -9.03 2.03 1.35
N PRO A 886 -9.86 2.42 2.33
CA PRO A 886 -10.35 1.49 3.35
C PRO A 886 -11.25 0.38 2.78
N LEU A 887 -11.97 0.65 1.68
CA LEU A 887 -12.80 -0.37 1.02
C LEU A 887 -11.93 -1.40 0.30
N GLY A 888 -10.93 -0.94 -0.46
CA GLY A 888 -9.97 -1.83 -1.13
C GLY A 888 -9.17 -2.67 -0.13
N VAL A 889 -8.81 -2.11 1.03
CA VAL A 889 -8.19 -2.86 2.15
C VAL A 889 -9.14 -3.94 2.66
N ALA A 890 -10.42 -3.61 2.88
CA ALA A 890 -11.41 -4.58 3.33
C ALA A 890 -11.62 -5.70 2.31
N GLN A 891 -11.71 -5.38 1.02
CA GLN A 891 -11.86 -6.36 -0.06
C GLN A 891 -10.65 -7.29 -0.17
N ALA A 892 -9.44 -6.77 -0.01
CA ALA A 892 -8.23 -7.58 0.01
C ALA A 892 -8.17 -8.50 1.23
N LEU A 893 -8.55 -8.01 2.42
CA LEU A 893 -8.64 -8.83 3.63
C LEU A 893 -9.74 -9.90 3.54
N ARG A 894 -10.88 -9.58 2.93
CA ARG A 894 -11.94 -10.56 2.64
C ARG A 894 -11.44 -11.65 1.69
N SER A 895 -10.76 -11.27 0.60
CA SER A 895 -10.13 -12.23 -0.30
C SER A 895 -9.13 -13.14 0.43
N CYS A 896 -8.32 -12.59 1.33
CA CYS A 896 -7.44 -13.39 2.19
C CYS A 896 -8.24 -14.36 3.09
N CYS A 897 -9.32 -13.89 3.70
CA CYS A 897 -10.24 -14.70 4.51
C CYS A 897 -10.80 -15.88 3.71
N ASP A 898 -11.30 -15.64 2.49
CA ASP A 898 -11.83 -16.68 1.60
C ASP A 898 -10.78 -17.74 1.25
N ILE A 899 -9.55 -17.30 0.96
CA ILE A 899 -8.44 -18.18 0.60
C ILE A 899 -8.02 -19.03 1.81
N LEU A 900 -7.84 -18.42 2.98
CA LEU A 900 -7.46 -19.10 4.23
C LEU A 900 -8.54 -20.09 4.69
N PHE A 901 -9.82 -19.71 4.57
CA PHE A 901 -10.93 -20.63 4.80
C PHE A 901 -10.85 -21.84 3.85
N GLY A 902 -10.52 -21.61 2.58
CA GLY A 902 -10.32 -22.68 1.60
C GLY A 902 -9.11 -23.59 1.89
N MET A 903 -8.10 -23.08 2.59
CA MET A 903 -6.94 -23.85 3.08
C MET A 903 -7.24 -24.65 4.36
N GLY A 904 -8.33 -24.33 5.06
CA GLY A 904 -8.67 -24.92 6.37
C GLY A 904 -8.03 -24.20 7.57
N ASP A 905 -7.39 -23.05 7.38
CA ASP A 905 -6.86 -22.23 8.49
C ASP A 905 -7.95 -21.27 8.99
N TYR A 906 -8.90 -21.82 9.75
CA TYR A 906 -10.09 -21.11 10.22
C TYR A 906 -9.76 -19.97 11.19
N ASP A 907 -8.72 -20.11 12.00
CA ASP A 907 -8.26 -19.05 12.92
C ASP A 907 -7.74 -17.84 12.15
N ALA A 908 -6.81 -18.04 11.20
CA ALA A 908 -6.28 -16.95 10.39
C ALA A 908 -7.35 -16.32 9.49
N ALA A 909 -8.29 -17.12 8.98
CA ALA A 909 -9.46 -16.62 8.25
C ALA A 909 -10.33 -15.72 9.14
N GLY A 910 -10.58 -16.13 10.39
CA GLY A 910 -11.34 -15.34 11.37
C GLY A 910 -10.68 -13.98 11.68
N ASP A 911 -9.36 -13.98 11.85
CA ASP A 911 -8.57 -12.76 12.04
C ASP A 911 -8.68 -11.83 10.83
N ALA A 912 -8.52 -12.35 9.61
CA ALA A 912 -8.61 -11.59 8.38
C ALA A 912 -10.01 -10.97 8.17
N GLY A 913 -11.08 -11.74 8.41
CA GLY A 913 -12.46 -11.26 8.34
C GLY A 913 -12.78 -10.17 9.37
N THR A 914 -12.26 -10.29 10.60
CA THR A 914 -12.44 -9.28 11.65
C THR A 914 -11.71 -7.98 11.30
N LYS A 915 -10.50 -8.08 10.73
CA LYS A 915 -9.75 -6.92 10.22
C LYS A 915 -10.46 -6.26 9.04
N ALA A 916 -11.09 -7.03 8.16
CA ALA A 916 -11.90 -6.49 7.06
C ALA A 916 -13.06 -5.63 7.60
N LEU A 917 -13.83 -6.14 8.57
CA LEU A 917 -14.89 -5.38 9.24
C LEU A 917 -14.37 -4.10 9.92
N THR A 918 -13.20 -4.18 10.55
CA THR A 918 -12.57 -3.00 11.18
C THR A 918 -12.26 -1.92 10.14
N SER A 919 -11.75 -2.32 8.96
CA SER A 919 -11.51 -1.39 7.84
C SER A 919 -12.81 -0.79 7.28
N LEU A 920 -13.89 -1.58 7.19
CA LEU A 920 -15.20 -1.11 6.74
C LEU A 920 -15.84 -0.13 7.72
N ASN A 921 -15.55 -0.24 9.02
CA ASN A 921 -16.03 0.72 10.03
C ASN A 921 -15.39 2.11 9.90
N LEU A 922 -14.31 2.25 9.11
CA LEU A 922 -13.71 3.55 8.80
C LEU A 922 -14.48 4.32 7.72
N ILE A 923 -15.45 3.69 7.07
CA ILE A 923 -16.27 4.28 6.01
C ILE A 923 -17.59 4.73 6.64
N ASP A 924 -17.92 6.01 6.57
CA ASP A 924 -19.13 6.55 7.22
C ASP A 924 -20.43 5.99 6.62
N ASP A 925 -20.60 6.06 5.31
CA ASP A 925 -21.82 5.65 4.61
C ASP A 925 -21.50 5.17 3.18
N GLY A 926 -22.17 4.12 2.72
CA GLY A 926 -21.95 3.57 1.38
C GLY A 926 -22.59 2.19 1.19
N PHE A 927 -23.28 1.99 0.07
CA PHE A 927 -23.88 0.71 -0.29
C PHE A 927 -22.82 -0.42 -0.35
N SER A 928 -21.64 -0.13 -0.90
CA SER A 928 -20.53 -1.09 -0.97
C SER A 928 -20.05 -1.50 0.41
N ARG A 929 -20.00 -0.58 1.38
CA ARG A 929 -19.69 -0.91 2.78
C ARG A 929 -20.70 -1.90 3.34
N GLU A 930 -22.00 -1.64 3.18
CA GLU A 930 -23.05 -2.53 3.69
C GLU A 930 -22.99 -3.93 3.07
N MET A 931 -22.75 -4.01 1.76
CA MET A 931 -22.62 -5.27 1.04
C MET A 931 -21.40 -6.06 1.54
N GLU A 932 -20.23 -5.42 1.58
CA GLU A 932 -18.99 -6.05 2.05
C GLU A 932 -19.07 -6.46 3.52
N THR A 933 -19.79 -5.69 4.35
CA THR A 933 -20.03 -6.03 5.76
C THR A 933 -20.84 -7.33 5.88
N LYS A 934 -21.93 -7.45 5.10
CA LYS A 934 -22.77 -8.67 5.10
C LYS A 934 -21.98 -9.89 4.64
N GLU A 935 -21.13 -9.75 3.62
CA GLU A 935 -20.28 -10.85 3.14
C GLU A 935 -19.26 -11.26 4.20
N CYS A 936 -18.60 -10.29 4.86
CA CYS A 936 -17.66 -10.58 5.95
C CYS A 936 -18.36 -11.26 7.14
N ASP A 937 -19.53 -10.77 7.55
CA ASP A 937 -20.33 -11.38 8.63
C ASP A 937 -20.72 -12.81 8.29
N TYR A 938 -21.16 -13.07 7.05
CA TYR A 938 -21.49 -14.40 6.56
C TYR A 938 -20.29 -15.36 6.60
N LEU A 939 -19.11 -14.90 6.16
CA LEU A 939 -17.89 -15.70 6.22
C LEU A 939 -17.46 -16.00 7.66
N LEU A 940 -17.53 -15.00 8.55
CA LEU A 940 -17.21 -15.18 9.97
C LEU A 940 -18.17 -16.15 10.66
N GLU A 941 -19.46 -16.16 10.30
CA GLU A 941 -20.41 -17.15 10.79
C GLU A 941 -20.05 -18.56 10.30
N ARG A 942 -19.67 -18.72 9.03
CA ARG A 942 -19.20 -20.00 8.49
C ARG A 942 -17.93 -20.49 9.19
N ILE A 943 -16.98 -19.60 9.47
CA ILE A 943 -15.75 -19.90 10.22
C ILE A 943 -16.08 -20.37 11.64
N ARG A 944 -16.95 -19.65 12.36
CA ARG A 944 -17.39 -20.07 13.70
C ARG A 944 -18.02 -21.45 13.68
N ASN A 945 -18.88 -21.74 12.71
CA ASN A 945 -19.50 -23.05 12.58
C ASN A 945 -18.43 -24.13 12.32
N ALA A 946 -17.46 -23.90 11.43
CA ALA A 946 -16.38 -24.85 11.15
C ALA A 946 -15.53 -25.16 12.40
N LEU A 947 -15.14 -24.15 13.17
CA LEU A 947 -14.39 -24.30 14.42
C LEU A 947 -15.17 -25.13 15.47
N ILE A 948 -16.48 -24.94 15.58
CA ILE A 948 -17.34 -25.73 16.48
C ILE A 948 -17.36 -27.21 16.06
N PHE A 949 -17.36 -27.51 14.76
CA PHE A 949 -17.31 -28.89 14.27
C PHE A 949 -15.96 -29.57 14.54
N GLU A 950 -14.83 -28.88 14.36
CA GLU A 950 -13.50 -29.43 14.71
C GLU A 950 -13.36 -29.71 16.22
N ASP A 951 -13.90 -28.82 17.07
CA ASP A 951 -13.95 -29.03 18.52
C ASP A 951 -14.87 -30.20 18.93
N ALA A 952 -15.92 -30.48 18.16
CA ALA A 952 -16.82 -31.61 18.40
C ALA A 952 -16.24 -32.95 17.92
N GLU A 953 -15.55 -32.97 16.77
CA GLU A 953 -14.85 -34.15 16.26
C GLU A 953 -13.64 -34.52 17.15
N SER A 954 -12.89 -33.53 17.64
CA SER A 954 -11.81 -33.77 18.59
C SER A 954 -12.31 -34.32 19.93
N LYS A 955 -13.44 -33.82 20.46
CA LYS A 955 -14.07 -34.34 21.68
C LYS A 955 -14.64 -35.76 21.51
N THR A 956 -15.27 -36.06 20.37
CA THR A 956 -15.80 -37.41 20.09
C THR A 956 -14.70 -38.43 19.82
N ALA A 957 -13.57 -38.03 19.21
CA ALA A 957 -12.39 -38.88 19.09
C ALA A 957 -11.80 -39.27 20.46
N VAL A 958 -11.77 -38.32 21.42
CA VAL A 958 -11.32 -38.57 22.79
C VAL A 958 -12.29 -39.45 23.58
N GLU A 959 -13.61 -39.28 23.39
CA GLU A 959 -14.64 -40.11 24.04
C GLU A 959 -14.69 -41.55 23.50
N VAL A 960 -14.41 -41.78 22.21
CA VAL A 960 -14.32 -43.13 21.63
C VAL A 960 -13.06 -43.88 22.12
N GLU A 961 -11.95 -43.18 22.37
CA GLU A 961 -10.78 -43.76 23.03
C GLU A 961 -11.03 -44.08 24.52
N HIS A 962 -11.89 -43.33 25.21
CA HIS A 962 -12.23 -43.59 26.62
C HIS A 962 -13.39 -44.60 26.81
N GLY A 963 -14.23 -44.82 25.80
CA GLY A 963 -15.29 -45.84 25.79
C GLY A 963 -14.84 -47.24 25.37
N SER A 964 -13.57 -47.41 25.03
CA SER A 964 -12.96 -48.68 24.60
C SER A 964 -11.89 -49.20 25.58
N ILE A 965 -12.00 -48.86 26.87
CA ILE A 965 -11.17 -49.41 27.97
C ILE A 965 -11.96 -50.47 28.75
#